data_AF-A0A7C3LK71-F1
#
_entry.id   AF-A0A7C3LK71-F1
#
_cell.length_a   1.000
_cell.length_b   1.000
_cell.length_c   1.000
_cell.angle_alpha   90.00
_cell.angle_beta   90.00
_cell.angle_gamma   90.00
#
_symmetry.space_group_name_H-M   'P 1'
#
loop_
_entity.id
_entity.type
_entity.pdbx_description
1 polymer ?
#
loop_
_entity_poly.entity_id
_entity_poly.type
_entity_poly.pdbx_seq_one_letter_code
_entity_poly.pdbx_strand_id
1 'polypeptide(L)'
;MKPKLQAVSTILLIALVLSLVPAAALPSSASAAQTCTDRAQFVSDVTVPDGTRYDPGATFTKTWRLRNIGTCTWTTAYTMFFFDGTQMGSTTSVNLPANTAPGASVDVSVNMTAPNTAARYRGFWKFKNASGVIFGLGTNARPWWVDIVVTGSTQTGVVLDFTADATKAAWSSGAGGLTFPGTDGDTKGFALRLDRPDFEDGVPFSQPGLLISPQQITNGYIQASYPAFTVQQGDRFKARVGCQANATSCYVAFRLDAKIGSTIRNIWTFREKFERWTYDADFSLNALAGQNVEFILYASAWGSPVGDRAIWGNPVIVRSGGTTVTPTPTATGTPPTPTPTPTGGPIVTVPPNGCDRVAFVRDETIPDGTVMAPGATFRKTWVLRNAGTCTWTTAYQMVFSNGERMGGASPIQFTESVPPGQTFRFSVDLTAPTTPGSYRGNWLFRNANGALFGLGVQNRPWFVDIRVSGNVTVTPSPGVAYDFAANACAAGWFSRAGTLPCPGTDGAANGFVLQVSNPRLENGTIDSRPGLITFPSGPLGGQDGYIQGIYPAFRVQSGDRFKSTINCEGGATNCYVGFRLDYQTGSDPIRTFWGARLERHEQPTGQFYNIDVDLSSLAGRDVKFILTVLSAGVN
;
A
#
# COMPACT_ATOMS: atom_id res chain seq x y z
N MET A 1 -93.41 20.54 -21.41
CA MET A 1 -92.72 21.73 -21.97
C MET A 1 -91.55 22.04 -21.05
N LYS A 2 -90.28 22.15 -21.42
CA LYS A 2 -89.57 22.38 -22.67
C LYS A 2 -88.11 21.88 -22.47
N PRO A 3 -87.32 21.72 -23.55
CA PRO A 3 -86.20 20.78 -23.57
C PRO A 3 -84.80 21.42 -23.73
N LYS A 4 -83.78 20.65 -23.32
CA LYS A 4 -82.55 20.21 -24.05
C LYS A 4 -81.60 21.19 -24.77
N LEU A 5 -80.31 20.81 -24.59
CA LEU A 5 -79.14 20.79 -25.50
C LEU A 5 -78.50 22.13 -25.92
N GLN A 6 -77.25 22.40 -25.53
CA GLN A 6 -75.97 22.03 -26.21
C GLN A 6 -75.73 22.76 -27.54
N ALA A 7 -74.64 23.54 -27.60
CA ALA A 7 -73.47 23.34 -28.48
C ALA A 7 -72.91 24.64 -29.14
N VAL A 8 -71.61 24.86 -28.88
CA VAL A 8 -70.54 25.32 -29.82
C VAL A 8 -70.50 26.82 -30.19
N SER A 9 -69.42 27.53 -29.82
CA SER A 9 -68.26 27.75 -30.71
C SER A 9 -67.23 28.74 -30.13
N THR A 10 -66.06 28.18 -29.85
CA THR A 10 -64.67 28.69 -29.82
C THR A 10 -64.34 30.06 -30.47
N ILE A 11 -63.61 30.94 -29.75
CA ILE A 11 -62.24 31.44 -30.06
C ILE A 11 -61.88 32.68 -29.19
N LEU A 12 -61.07 32.40 -28.16
CA LEU A 12 -59.77 32.99 -27.83
C LEU A 12 -59.57 34.48 -27.43
N LEU A 13 -59.05 34.61 -26.19
CA LEU A 13 -58.00 35.50 -25.68
C LEU A 13 -58.38 36.88 -25.09
N ILE A 14 -58.52 36.85 -23.75
CA ILE A 14 -58.55 37.96 -22.80
C ILE A 14 -57.24 37.91 -21.99
N ALA A 15 -56.58 39.05 -21.77
CA ALA A 15 -56.31 39.59 -20.44
C ALA A 15 -55.15 40.60 -20.45
N LEU A 16 -55.50 41.89 -20.35
CA LEU A 16 -54.62 42.94 -19.89
C LEU A 16 -55.40 43.85 -18.92
N VAL A 17 -54.71 44.23 -17.84
CA VAL A 17 -54.96 45.35 -16.90
C VAL A 17 -56.01 45.13 -15.79
N LEU A 18 -55.59 45.13 -14.51
CA LEU A 18 -55.88 46.20 -13.52
C LEU A 18 -55.28 45.88 -12.11
N SER A 19 -54.02 46.28 -11.94
CA SER A 19 -53.50 47.22 -10.93
C SER A 19 -54.25 47.52 -9.59
N LEU A 20 -53.43 47.51 -8.50
CA LEU A 20 -53.30 48.48 -7.37
C LEU A 20 -53.68 48.03 -5.95
N VAL A 21 -52.67 47.62 -5.17
CA VAL A 21 -52.56 47.85 -3.71
C VAL A 21 -51.11 48.28 -3.40
N PRO A 22 -50.84 49.31 -2.57
CA PRO A 22 -49.47 49.71 -2.24
C PRO A 22 -48.90 48.80 -1.15
N ALA A 23 -47.81 48.10 -1.45
CA ALA A 23 -47.05 47.35 -0.46
C ALA A 23 -46.15 48.29 0.34
N ALA A 24 -46.31 48.27 1.66
CA ALA A 24 -45.37 48.87 2.60
C ALA A 24 -43.96 48.30 2.34
N ALA A 25 -42.99 49.21 2.20
CA ALA A 25 -41.60 48.85 1.99
C ALA A 25 -41.04 48.07 3.19
N LEU A 26 -40.75 46.79 2.98
CA LEU A 26 -39.77 46.07 3.78
C LEU A 26 -38.38 46.65 3.46
N PRO A 27 -37.47 46.78 4.45
CA PRO A 27 -36.10 47.18 4.16
C PRO A 27 -35.43 46.07 3.35
N SER A 28 -35.35 46.26 2.03
CA SER A 28 -34.43 45.53 1.19
C SER A 28 -33.03 46.02 1.54
N SER A 29 -32.30 45.24 2.36
CA SER A 29 -30.86 45.35 2.45
C SER A 29 -30.26 44.91 1.11
N ALA A 30 -30.34 45.78 0.12
CA ALA A 30 -29.57 45.67 -1.11
C ALA A 30 -28.09 45.75 -0.72
N SER A 31 -27.41 44.60 -0.69
CA SER A 31 -25.96 44.53 -0.55
C SER A 31 -25.34 45.41 -1.63
N ALA A 32 -24.61 46.44 -1.23
CA ALA A 32 -23.79 47.22 -2.14
C ALA A 32 -22.94 46.26 -2.99
N ALA A 33 -22.99 46.42 -4.31
CA ALA A 33 -22.20 45.61 -5.23
C ALA A 33 -20.71 45.83 -4.90
N GLN A 34 -20.04 44.79 -4.41
CA GLN A 34 -18.62 44.84 -4.11
C GLN A 34 -17.84 45.07 -5.41
N THR A 35 -17.11 46.18 -5.50
CA THR A 35 -16.38 46.62 -6.70
C THR A 35 -15.10 45.80 -6.97
N CYS A 36 -14.77 44.88 -6.07
CA CYS A 36 -13.64 43.98 -6.17
C CYS A 36 -14.10 42.52 -6.07
N THR A 37 -13.24 41.58 -6.45
CA THR A 37 -13.55 40.16 -6.49
C THR A 37 -12.75 39.41 -5.43
N ASP A 38 -13.42 38.71 -4.52
CA ASP A 38 -12.80 37.83 -3.54
C ASP A 38 -12.54 36.43 -4.15
N ARG A 39 -11.28 35.98 -4.22
CA ARG A 39 -10.91 34.64 -4.71
C ARG A 39 -9.68 34.10 -4.01
N ALA A 40 -9.75 32.84 -3.58
CA ALA A 40 -8.65 32.16 -2.93
C ALA A 40 -7.99 31.12 -3.84
N GLN A 41 -6.72 30.85 -3.57
CA GLN A 41 -5.98 29.71 -4.09
C GLN A 41 -5.40 28.94 -2.89
N PHE A 42 -5.54 27.63 -2.89
CA PHE A 42 -4.88 26.77 -1.93
C PHE A 42 -3.39 26.67 -2.25
N VAL A 43 -2.54 26.89 -1.25
CA VAL A 43 -1.08 26.77 -1.41
C VAL A 43 -0.61 25.45 -0.81
N SER A 44 -0.89 25.21 0.47
CA SER A 44 -0.48 23.98 1.15
C SER A 44 -1.20 23.76 2.48
N ASP A 45 -1.23 22.51 2.92
CA ASP A 45 -1.39 22.19 4.33
C ASP A 45 -0.10 22.52 5.05
N VAL A 46 -0.12 23.52 5.93
CA VAL A 46 1.05 23.89 6.76
C VAL A 46 1.20 22.88 7.90
N THR A 47 0.07 22.45 8.47
CA THR A 47 0.00 21.36 9.43
C THR A 47 -1.07 20.35 9.01
N VAL A 48 -0.92 19.11 9.49
CA VAL A 48 -1.88 18.01 9.28
C VAL A 48 -2.15 17.74 7.79
N PRO A 49 -1.16 17.21 7.03
CA PRO A 49 -1.40 16.78 5.66
C PRO A 49 -2.59 15.84 5.53
N ASP A 50 -3.21 15.78 4.35
CA ASP A 50 -4.34 14.89 4.11
C ASP A 50 -4.01 13.43 4.46
N GLY A 51 -4.90 12.79 5.21
CA GLY A 51 -4.75 11.40 5.65
C GLY A 51 -3.94 11.22 6.94
N THR A 52 -3.53 12.32 7.59
CA THR A 52 -2.87 12.27 8.92
C THR A 52 -3.71 11.43 9.89
N ARG A 53 -3.03 10.55 10.64
CA ARG A 53 -3.69 9.61 11.56
C ARG A 53 -3.77 10.19 12.96
N TYR A 54 -4.92 10.01 13.61
CA TYR A 54 -5.13 10.42 15.00
C TYR A 54 -5.81 9.31 15.79
N ASP A 55 -5.54 9.28 17.10
CA ASP A 55 -6.35 8.51 18.04
C ASP A 55 -7.72 9.18 18.25
N PRO A 56 -8.77 8.41 18.62
CA PRO A 56 -10.06 8.96 19.04
C PRO A 56 -9.93 10.10 20.05
N GLY A 57 -10.57 11.24 19.76
CA GLY A 57 -10.58 12.38 20.67
C GLY A 57 -9.27 13.17 20.73
N ALA A 58 -8.24 12.82 19.96
CA ALA A 58 -6.99 13.57 19.92
C ALA A 58 -7.23 15.01 19.45
N THR A 59 -6.67 15.99 20.16
CA THR A 59 -6.71 17.40 19.78
C THR A 59 -5.54 17.74 18.86
N PHE A 60 -5.78 18.51 17.80
CA PHE A 60 -4.75 18.95 16.87
C PHE A 60 -5.03 20.36 16.33
N THR A 61 -3.99 21.03 15.83
CA THR A 61 -4.14 22.35 15.17
C THR A 61 -3.95 22.18 13.67
N LYS A 62 -4.99 22.47 12.90
CA LYS A 62 -4.95 22.47 11.44
C LYS A 62 -4.65 23.88 10.93
N THR A 63 -3.60 24.02 10.12
CA THR A 63 -3.19 25.29 9.51
C THR A 63 -3.12 25.13 8.01
N TRP A 64 -3.83 25.99 7.28
CA TRP A 64 -3.77 26.08 5.82
C TRP A 64 -3.06 27.36 5.40
N ARG A 65 -2.22 27.28 4.36
CA ARG A 65 -1.70 28.45 3.66
C ARG A 65 -2.56 28.73 2.44
N LEU A 66 -3.16 29.92 2.41
CA LEU A 66 -4.08 30.34 1.34
C LEU A 66 -3.57 31.64 0.72
N ARG A 67 -3.64 31.73 -0.60
CA ARG A 67 -3.23 32.90 -1.36
C ARG A 67 -4.44 33.68 -1.84
N ASN A 68 -4.40 35.00 -1.67
CA ASN A 68 -5.37 35.90 -2.26
C ASN A 68 -5.06 36.07 -3.75
N ILE A 69 -5.91 35.51 -4.62
CA ILE A 69 -5.84 35.67 -6.09
C ILE A 69 -6.99 36.54 -6.62
N GLY A 70 -7.69 37.22 -5.71
CA GLY A 70 -8.73 38.19 -6.01
C GLY A 70 -8.16 39.59 -6.23
N THR A 71 -9.06 40.57 -6.25
CA THR A 71 -8.73 42.00 -6.34
C THR A 71 -9.07 42.76 -5.05
N CYS A 72 -9.81 42.15 -4.12
CA CYS A 72 -10.05 42.72 -2.80
C CYS A 72 -8.87 42.43 -1.85
N THR A 73 -8.53 43.36 -0.97
CA THR A 73 -7.72 43.03 0.20
C THR A 73 -8.59 42.33 1.24
N TRP A 74 -8.22 41.12 1.65
CA TRP A 74 -8.91 40.45 2.74
C TRP A 74 -8.49 41.09 4.06
N THR A 75 -9.43 41.61 4.83
CA THR A 75 -9.16 42.21 6.13
C THR A 75 -9.39 41.21 7.27
N THR A 76 -9.01 41.56 8.50
CA THR A 76 -9.32 40.76 9.69
C THR A 76 -10.82 40.61 9.99
N ALA A 77 -11.69 41.34 9.28
CA ALA A 77 -13.15 41.16 9.32
C ALA A 77 -13.65 40.00 8.44
N TYR A 78 -12.80 39.43 7.58
CA TYR A 78 -13.10 38.21 6.84
C TYR A 78 -12.97 37.00 7.75
N THR A 79 -13.80 35.98 7.49
CA THR A 79 -13.83 34.75 8.28
C THR A 79 -13.61 33.52 7.42
N MET A 80 -12.83 32.57 7.91
CA MET A 80 -12.83 31.20 7.44
C MET A 80 -13.83 30.41 8.28
N PHE A 81 -14.76 29.70 7.65
CA PHE A 81 -15.82 28.99 8.35
C PHE A 81 -16.03 27.57 7.82
N PHE A 82 -16.48 26.69 8.70
CA PHE A 82 -16.83 25.33 8.39
C PHE A 82 -18.06 25.32 7.49
N PHE A 83 -17.93 24.74 6.30
CA PHE A 83 -18.93 24.77 5.25
C PHE A 83 -19.76 23.48 5.20
N ASP A 84 -19.10 22.32 5.22
CA ASP A 84 -19.75 21.02 5.03
C ASP A 84 -18.88 19.84 5.52
N GLY A 85 -19.43 18.63 5.55
CA GLY A 85 -18.73 17.40 5.93
C GLY A 85 -18.79 17.12 7.42
N THR A 86 -17.73 16.53 7.98
CA THR A 86 -17.62 16.28 9.43
C THR A 86 -16.89 17.43 10.12
N GLN A 87 -17.57 18.06 11.07
CA GLN A 87 -16.96 19.06 11.94
C GLN A 87 -16.10 18.39 13.01
N MET A 88 -14.81 18.76 13.08
CA MET A 88 -13.83 18.18 14.01
C MET A 88 -13.53 19.17 15.13
N GLY A 89 -14.36 19.17 16.18
CA GLY A 89 -14.29 20.13 17.29
C GLY A 89 -15.39 21.20 17.25
N SER A 90 -15.37 22.16 18.18
CA SER A 90 -16.44 23.15 18.34
C SER A 90 -16.26 24.44 17.51
N THR A 91 -15.06 24.68 16.98
CA THR A 91 -14.77 25.90 16.21
C THR A 91 -15.45 25.84 14.84
N THR A 92 -16.46 26.69 14.62
CA THR A 92 -17.20 26.78 13.34
C THR A 92 -16.71 27.90 12.44
N SER A 93 -16.02 28.90 12.98
CA SER A 93 -15.42 30.00 12.22
C SER A 93 -14.26 30.65 12.95
N VAL A 94 -13.29 31.18 12.19
CA VAL A 94 -12.16 31.98 12.69
C VAL A 94 -11.96 33.21 11.81
N ASN A 95 -11.59 34.34 12.42
CA ASN A 95 -11.20 35.54 11.68
C ASN A 95 -9.83 35.35 11.02
N LEU A 96 -9.57 36.06 9.91
CA LEU A 96 -8.22 36.13 9.36
C LEU A 96 -7.27 36.79 10.38
N PRO A 97 -6.06 36.23 10.59
CA PRO A 97 -5.13 36.74 11.60
C PRO A 97 -4.47 38.06 11.19
N ALA A 98 -4.47 38.39 9.89
CA ALA A 98 -3.90 39.63 9.35
C ALA A 98 -4.56 40.03 8.03
N ASN A 99 -4.40 41.30 7.65
CA ASN A 99 -4.81 41.80 6.35
C ASN A 99 -3.95 41.18 5.24
N THR A 100 -4.59 40.64 4.20
CA THR A 100 -3.95 39.92 3.10
C THR A 100 -4.26 40.60 1.77
N ALA A 101 -3.28 41.36 1.26
CA ALA A 101 -3.40 42.04 -0.04
C ALA A 101 -3.50 41.04 -1.21
N PRO A 102 -4.07 41.44 -2.37
CA PRO A 102 -3.99 40.65 -3.59
C PRO A 102 -2.57 40.17 -3.89
N GLY A 103 -2.43 38.89 -4.22
CA GLY A 103 -1.16 38.22 -4.48
C GLY A 103 -0.41 37.71 -3.24
N ALA A 104 -0.76 38.16 -2.02
CA ALA A 104 -0.15 37.70 -0.77
C ALA A 104 -0.78 36.39 -0.26
N SER A 105 -0.08 35.71 0.66
CA SER A 105 -0.56 34.49 1.32
C SER A 105 -0.76 34.71 2.82
N VAL A 106 -1.67 33.94 3.40
CA VAL A 106 -2.00 33.94 4.83
C VAL A 106 -2.10 32.52 5.34
N ASP A 107 -1.58 32.29 6.55
CA ASP A 107 -1.75 31.05 7.28
C ASP A 107 -2.93 31.20 8.25
N VAL A 108 -3.91 30.31 8.15
CA VAL A 108 -5.10 30.34 9.00
C VAL A 108 -5.19 29.03 9.77
N SER A 109 -5.22 29.13 11.10
CA SER A 109 -5.18 27.97 12.00
C SER A 109 -6.53 27.75 12.71
N VAL A 110 -6.89 26.48 12.90
CA VAL A 110 -8.07 26.06 13.67
C VAL A 110 -7.68 24.92 14.60
N ASN A 111 -8.00 25.07 15.88
CA ASN A 111 -7.90 23.99 16.85
C ASN A 111 -9.08 23.02 16.66
N MET A 112 -8.77 21.75 16.50
CA MET A 112 -9.70 20.68 16.14
C MET A 112 -9.58 19.49 17.10
N THR A 113 -10.60 18.63 17.09
CA THR A 113 -10.62 17.37 17.83
C THR A 113 -11.03 16.24 16.91
N ALA A 114 -10.19 15.21 16.82
CA ALA A 114 -10.47 13.99 16.08
C ALA A 114 -11.74 13.31 16.62
N PRO A 115 -12.68 12.90 15.75
CA PRO A 115 -13.87 12.18 16.20
C PRO A 115 -13.54 10.90 17.00
N ASN A 116 -14.46 10.44 17.85
CA ASN A 116 -14.21 9.29 18.72
C ASN A 116 -14.34 7.93 18.02
N THR A 117 -14.88 7.89 16.81
CA THR A 117 -15.11 6.65 16.06
C THR A 117 -14.03 6.48 15.01
N ALA A 118 -13.45 5.28 14.90
CA ALA A 118 -12.47 5.00 13.86
C ALA A 118 -13.12 5.07 12.46
N ALA A 119 -12.66 6.01 11.64
CA ALA A 119 -13.06 6.21 10.24
C ALA A 119 -12.14 7.26 9.60
N ARG A 120 -12.25 7.44 8.28
CA ARG A 120 -11.72 8.62 7.60
C ARG A 120 -12.74 9.75 7.68
N TYR A 121 -12.30 10.94 8.06
CA TYR A 121 -13.16 12.11 8.19
C TYR A 121 -12.64 13.24 7.33
N ARG A 122 -13.58 13.95 6.70
CA ARG A 122 -13.28 15.15 5.92
C ARG A 122 -14.21 16.29 6.35
N GLY A 123 -13.61 17.44 6.65
CA GLY A 123 -14.33 18.68 6.96
C GLY A 123 -13.97 19.76 5.93
N PHE A 124 -14.97 20.40 5.34
CA PHE A 124 -14.81 21.38 4.27
C PHE A 124 -14.94 22.80 4.80
N TRP A 125 -14.13 23.72 4.28
CA TRP A 125 -14.04 25.11 4.72
C TRP A 125 -14.16 26.07 3.53
N LYS A 126 -14.72 27.25 3.80
CA LYS A 126 -14.83 28.38 2.87
C LYS A 126 -14.53 29.70 3.57
N PHE A 127 -14.37 30.76 2.80
CA PHE A 127 -14.31 32.11 3.33
C PHE A 127 -15.66 32.80 3.23
N LYS A 128 -15.90 33.73 4.16
CA LYS A 128 -17.00 34.69 4.15
C LYS A 128 -16.41 36.08 4.39
N ASN A 129 -16.72 37.03 3.52
CA ASN A 129 -16.24 38.41 3.65
C ASN A 129 -17.04 39.22 4.68
N ALA A 130 -16.61 40.46 4.92
CA ALA A 130 -17.21 41.35 5.92
C ALA A 130 -18.72 41.63 5.69
N SER A 131 -19.18 41.56 4.44
CA SER A 131 -20.60 41.72 4.06
C SER A 131 -21.38 40.41 4.12
N GLY A 132 -20.75 39.30 4.50
CA GLY A 132 -21.38 37.98 4.59
C GLY A 132 -21.38 37.18 3.30
N VAL A 133 -20.75 37.66 2.23
CA VAL A 133 -20.66 36.95 0.93
C VAL A 133 -19.65 35.80 1.04
N ILE A 134 -20.07 34.61 0.63
CA ILE A 134 -19.25 33.39 0.67
C ILE A 134 -18.41 33.29 -0.61
N PHE A 135 -17.13 32.99 -0.46
CA PHE A 135 -16.22 32.68 -1.56
C PHE A 135 -15.26 31.53 -1.20
N GLY A 136 -14.49 31.07 -2.18
CA GLY A 136 -13.60 29.93 -1.99
C GLY A 136 -12.52 29.86 -3.07
N LEU A 137 -12.10 28.63 -3.37
CA LEU A 137 -11.03 28.38 -4.33
C LEU A 137 -11.48 28.60 -5.77
N GLY A 138 -10.67 29.36 -6.50
CA GLY A 138 -10.83 29.61 -7.93
C GLY A 138 -12.14 30.33 -8.29
N THR A 139 -12.52 30.26 -9.57
CA THR A 139 -13.71 30.93 -10.12
C THR A 139 -15.03 30.30 -9.65
N ASN A 140 -15.00 29.03 -9.27
CA ASN A 140 -16.19 28.26 -8.87
C ASN A 140 -16.44 28.27 -7.35
N ALA A 141 -15.69 29.08 -6.59
CA ALA A 141 -15.77 29.17 -5.13
C ALA A 141 -15.79 27.78 -4.43
N ARG A 142 -14.90 26.88 -4.87
CA ARG A 142 -14.81 25.51 -4.33
C ARG A 142 -14.35 25.54 -2.86
N PRO A 143 -14.83 24.64 -2.00
CA PRO A 143 -14.27 24.50 -0.66
C PRO A 143 -12.87 23.86 -0.72
N TRP A 144 -12.09 24.04 0.35
CA TRP A 144 -10.92 23.21 0.68
C TRP A 144 -11.23 22.39 1.92
N TRP A 145 -10.34 21.52 2.36
CA TRP A 145 -10.66 20.56 3.42
C TRP A 145 -9.53 20.31 4.42
N VAL A 146 -9.92 19.72 5.55
CA VAL A 146 -9.09 18.88 6.40
C VAL A 146 -9.50 17.43 6.18
N ASP A 147 -8.53 16.53 6.05
CA ASP A 147 -8.75 15.09 5.88
C ASP A 147 -7.85 14.32 6.86
N ILE A 148 -8.48 13.57 7.77
CA ILE A 148 -7.77 12.75 8.76
C ILE A 148 -8.32 11.33 8.76
N VAL A 149 -7.51 10.41 9.29
CA VAL A 149 -7.94 9.06 9.61
C VAL A 149 -7.91 8.89 11.13
N VAL A 150 -9.06 8.64 11.73
CA VAL A 150 -9.09 8.21 13.13
C VAL A 150 -8.85 6.72 13.16
N THR A 151 -7.73 6.36 13.77
CA THR A 151 -7.24 4.98 13.89
C THR A 151 -7.25 4.61 15.36
N GLY A 152 -8.07 3.63 15.74
CA GLY A 152 -8.06 3.12 17.10
C GLY A 152 -9.47 2.99 17.67
N SER A 153 -9.74 1.81 18.22
CA SER A 153 -10.53 1.66 19.42
C SER A 153 -9.53 1.38 20.55
N THR A 154 -9.86 1.70 21.80
CA THR A 154 -9.13 1.14 22.95
C THR A 154 -9.01 -0.37 22.74
N GLN A 155 -7.79 -0.90 22.64
CA GLN A 155 -7.59 -2.31 22.37
C GLN A 155 -8.06 -3.13 23.57
N THR A 156 -9.26 -3.69 23.48
CA THR A 156 -9.80 -4.61 24.49
C THR A 156 -9.29 -6.02 24.24
N GLY A 157 -9.00 -6.78 25.30
CA GLY A 157 -8.56 -8.16 25.19
C GLY A 157 -7.08 -8.34 24.87
N VAL A 158 -6.22 -7.42 25.32
CA VAL A 158 -4.75 -7.59 25.25
C VAL A 158 -4.35 -8.80 26.10
N VAL A 159 -3.69 -9.76 25.47
CA VAL A 159 -3.21 -11.01 26.10
C VAL A 159 -1.69 -11.12 26.13
N LEU A 160 -0.99 -10.28 25.35
CA LEU A 160 0.45 -10.04 25.44
C LEU A 160 0.72 -8.58 25.07
N ASP A 161 1.44 -7.86 25.92
CA ASP A 161 1.87 -6.48 25.69
C ASP A 161 3.39 -6.43 25.65
N PHE A 162 3.94 -6.22 24.45
CA PHE A 162 5.38 -6.24 24.24
C PHE A 162 6.07 -5.02 24.88
N THR A 163 5.39 -3.89 25.01
CA THR A 163 5.97 -2.69 25.64
C THR A 163 6.05 -2.86 27.15
N ALA A 164 4.98 -3.38 27.76
CA ALA A 164 4.96 -3.68 29.19
C ALA A 164 5.94 -4.80 29.57
N ASP A 165 6.08 -5.81 28.70
CA ASP A 165 6.96 -6.96 28.92
C ASP A 165 8.39 -6.78 28.39
N ALA A 166 8.76 -5.59 27.95
CA ALA A 166 10.08 -5.33 27.34
C ALA A 166 11.27 -5.65 28.27
N THR A 167 11.09 -5.61 29.59
CA THR A 167 12.10 -6.02 30.59
C THR A 167 12.28 -7.54 30.70
N LYS A 168 11.29 -8.32 30.23
CA LYS A 168 11.34 -9.79 30.18
C LYS A 168 11.98 -10.31 28.88
N ALA A 169 12.15 -9.45 27.89
CA ALA A 169 12.72 -9.82 26.61
C ALA A 169 14.27 -9.87 26.66
N ALA A 170 14.84 -10.82 25.92
CA ALA A 170 16.29 -10.84 25.66
C ALA A 170 16.60 -9.93 24.46
N TRP A 171 17.25 -8.81 24.73
CA TRP A 171 17.64 -7.83 23.71
C TRP A 171 19.03 -8.14 23.15
N SER A 172 19.18 -8.04 21.83
CA SER A 172 20.48 -8.24 21.17
C SER A 172 20.58 -7.50 19.85
N SER A 173 21.80 -7.26 19.39
CA SER A 173 22.13 -6.78 18.05
C SER A 173 23.26 -7.60 17.45
N GLY A 174 23.76 -7.19 16.28
CA GLY A 174 25.00 -7.73 15.72
C GLY A 174 26.24 -7.51 16.61
N ALA A 175 26.16 -6.64 17.63
CA ALA A 175 27.21 -6.43 18.61
C ALA A 175 27.14 -7.36 19.84
N GLY A 176 26.10 -8.20 19.95
CA GLY A 176 25.87 -9.09 21.09
C GLY A 176 24.63 -8.70 21.90
N GLY A 177 24.59 -9.16 23.16
CA GLY A 177 23.48 -8.87 24.09
C GLY A 177 23.44 -7.39 24.50
N LEU A 178 22.22 -6.86 24.67
CA LEU A 178 21.93 -5.48 25.06
C LEU A 178 21.10 -5.45 26.35
N THR A 179 21.15 -4.32 27.07
CA THR A 179 20.27 -4.08 28.23
C THR A 179 18.99 -3.36 27.81
N PHE A 180 17.94 -3.53 28.62
CA PHE A 180 16.72 -2.74 28.52
C PHE A 180 16.36 -2.17 29.92
N PRO A 181 16.15 -0.85 30.05
CA PRO A 181 16.34 0.16 29.01
C PRO A 181 17.82 0.27 28.57
N GLY A 182 18.03 0.58 27.30
CA GLY A 182 19.35 0.85 26.74
C GLY A 182 19.82 2.28 27.02
N THR A 183 21.01 2.63 26.52
CA THR A 183 21.49 4.02 26.52
C THR A 183 21.14 4.68 25.19
N ASP A 184 20.46 5.83 25.23
CA ASP A 184 20.09 6.55 24.01
C ASP A 184 21.34 6.92 23.20
N GLY A 185 21.36 6.55 21.92
CA GLY A 185 22.45 6.82 20.99
C GLY A 185 23.58 5.78 21.00
N ASP A 186 23.47 4.68 21.75
CA ASP A 186 24.48 3.61 21.71
C ASP A 186 24.63 3.05 20.29
N THR A 187 25.86 3.06 19.77
CA THR A 187 26.19 2.60 18.41
C THR A 187 26.04 1.09 18.24
N LYS A 188 26.00 0.32 19.35
CA LYS A 188 25.65 -1.11 19.36
C LYS A 188 24.16 -1.35 19.11
N GLY A 189 23.35 -0.31 19.11
CA GLY A 189 21.89 -0.37 19.09
C GLY A 189 21.32 -0.26 20.50
N PHE A 190 20.12 0.28 20.61
CA PHE A 190 19.45 0.49 21.90
C PHE A 190 17.94 0.40 21.76
N ALA A 191 17.27 0.18 22.89
CA ALA A 191 15.81 0.21 22.98
C ALA A 191 15.35 0.93 24.25
N LEU A 192 14.31 1.74 24.13
CA LEU A 192 13.73 2.56 25.19
C LEU A 192 12.20 2.43 25.18
N ARG A 193 11.60 2.43 26.35
CA ARG A 193 10.15 2.62 26.49
C ARG A 193 9.82 4.09 26.29
N LEU A 194 8.81 4.38 25.48
CA LEU A 194 8.23 5.71 25.31
C LEU A 194 6.79 5.68 25.86
N ASP A 195 6.44 6.57 26.77
CA ASP A 195 5.07 6.63 27.32
C ASP A 195 4.07 7.21 26.30
N ARG A 196 4.51 8.19 25.50
CA ARG A 196 3.73 8.84 24.44
C ARG A 196 4.66 9.08 23.24
N PRO A 197 4.86 8.09 22.36
CA PRO A 197 5.80 8.21 21.26
C PRO A 197 5.34 9.25 20.23
N ASP A 198 6.24 10.16 19.87
CA ASP A 198 6.03 11.09 18.75
C ASP A 198 6.52 10.44 17.45
N PHE A 199 5.60 10.19 16.53
CA PHE A 199 5.91 9.63 15.22
C PHE A 199 6.30 10.70 14.19
N GLU A 200 6.82 10.26 13.06
CA GLU A 200 7.28 11.10 11.95
C GLU A 200 6.21 12.00 11.30
N ASP A 201 4.92 11.71 11.50
CA ASP A 201 3.81 12.57 11.10
C ASP A 201 3.62 13.78 12.04
N GLY A 202 4.39 13.84 13.13
CA GLY A 202 4.34 14.89 14.13
C GLY A 202 3.17 14.75 15.10
N VAL A 203 2.47 13.60 15.10
CA VAL A 203 1.36 13.32 15.99
C VAL A 203 1.83 12.46 17.17
N PRO A 204 1.67 12.92 18.42
CA PRO A 204 1.93 12.11 19.60
C PRO A 204 0.93 10.96 19.69
N PHE A 205 1.44 9.73 19.82
CA PHE A 205 0.63 8.55 20.04
C PHE A 205 0.20 8.46 21.51
N SER A 206 -1.06 8.13 21.77
CA SER A 206 -1.60 8.13 23.14
C SER A 206 -1.19 6.91 23.98
N GLN A 207 -0.74 5.84 23.33
CA GLN A 207 -0.36 4.58 23.98
C GLN A 207 1.17 4.45 24.06
N PRO A 208 1.70 3.74 25.08
CA PRO A 208 3.12 3.45 25.17
C PRO A 208 3.65 2.69 23.96
N GLY A 209 4.95 2.84 23.68
CA GLY A 209 5.63 2.09 22.64
C GLY A 209 7.10 1.87 22.95
N LEU A 210 7.80 1.25 22.00
CA LEU A 210 9.23 1.00 22.05
C LEU A 210 9.92 1.81 20.96
N LEU A 211 10.82 2.69 21.36
CA LEU A 211 11.84 3.23 20.48
C LEU A 211 12.98 2.22 20.38
N ILE A 212 13.35 1.84 19.17
CA ILE A 212 14.47 0.96 18.89
C ILE A 212 15.38 1.60 17.85
N SER A 213 16.68 1.46 18.06
CA SER A 213 17.71 1.86 17.10
C SER A 213 18.55 0.63 16.79
N PRO A 214 18.59 0.20 15.52
CA PRO A 214 19.52 -0.84 15.08
C PRO A 214 20.97 -0.46 15.40
N GLN A 215 21.85 -1.47 15.45
CA GLN A 215 23.29 -1.21 15.48
C GLN A 215 23.69 -0.24 14.34
N GLN A 216 24.48 0.80 14.64
CA GLN A 216 24.82 1.86 13.69
C GLN A 216 25.90 1.44 12.67
N ILE A 217 25.69 0.32 12.00
CA ILE A 217 26.51 -0.21 10.90
C ILE A 217 25.61 -0.54 9.72
N THR A 218 26.16 -0.61 8.51
CA THR A 218 25.37 -1.00 7.33
C THR A 218 24.71 -2.36 7.55
N ASN A 219 23.39 -2.43 7.36
CA ASN A 219 22.54 -3.60 7.67
C ASN A 219 22.57 -4.04 9.14
N GLY A 220 22.96 -3.15 10.06
CA GLY A 220 22.87 -3.39 11.49
C GLY A 220 21.42 -3.65 11.90
N TYR A 221 21.24 -4.43 12.95
CA TYR A 221 19.93 -4.82 13.44
C TYR A 221 19.84 -4.75 14.95
N ILE A 222 18.63 -4.75 15.46
CA ILE A 222 18.28 -4.96 16.85
C ILE A 222 17.09 -5.90 16.91
N GLN A 223 17.06 -6.77 17.93
CA GLN A 223 15.95 -7.67 18.17
C GLN A 223 15.66 -7.83 19.67
N ALA A 224 14.41 -8.15 19.97
CA ALA A 224 13.93 -8.48 21.31
C ALA A 224 13.19 -9.81 21.26
N SER A 225 13.75 -10.86 21.87
CA SER A 225 13.11 -12.17 21.98
C SER A 225 12.31 -12.25 23.27
N TYR A 226 10.99 -12.39 23.16
CA TYR A 226 10.09 -12.44 24.30
C TYR A 226 9.92 -13.87 24.81
N PRO A 227 9.57 -14.06 26.11
CA PRO A 227 9.22 -15.37 26.64
C PRO A 227 8.15 -16.07 25.81
N ALA A 228 8.17 -17.40 25.81
CA ALA A 228 7.25 -18.19 25.01
C ALA A 228 5.78 -17.91 25.39
N PHE A 229 4.94 -17.71 24.39
CA PHE A 229 3.52 -17.43 24.49
C PHE A 229 2.73 -18.49 23.71
N THR A 230 1.73 -19.09 24.35
CA THR A 230 0.83 -20.04 23.66
C THR A 230 -0.23 -19.29 22.89
N VAL A 231 -0.13 -19.31 21.57
CA VAL A 231 -1.08 -18.63 20.68
C VAL A 231 -2.41 -19.37 20.70
N GLN A 232 -3.51 -18.64 20.80
CA GLN A 232 -4.86 -19.18 20.74
C GLN A 232 -5.57 -18.80 19.44
N GLN A 233 -6.61 -19.56 19.10
CA GLN A 233 -7.47 -19.21 17.98
C GLN A 233 -8.15 -17.85 18.28
N GLY A 234 -8.10 -16.94 17.31
CA GLY A 234 -8.60 -15.58 17.46
C GLY A 234 -7.54 -14.56 17.88
N ASP A 235 -6.31 -14.99 18.21
CA ASP A 235 -5.21 -14.08 18.51
C ASP A 235 -4.79 -13.30 17.26
N ARG A 236 -4.48 -12.01 17.46
CA ARG A 236 -4.13 -11.06 16.39
C ARG A 236 -3.04 -10.11 16.90
N PHE A 237 -1.98 -9.97 16.12
CA PHE A 237 -0.93 -8.99 16.40
C PHE A 237 -1.38 -7.61 15.93
N LYS A 238 -1.17 -6.59 16.77
CA LYS A 238 -1.44 -5.19 16.45
C LYS A 238 -0.29 -4.30 16.89
N ALA A 239 0.13 -3.38 16.03
CA ALA A 239 1.09 -2.33 16.36
C ALA A 239 0.95 -1.15 15.38
N ARG A 240 1.36 0.05 15.79
CA ARG A 240 1.76 1.11 14.87
C ARG A 240 3.26 1.05 14.64
N VAL A 241 3.73 1.28 13.43
CA VAL A 241 5.15 1.40 13.10
C VAL A 241 5.42 2.70 12.36
N GLY A 242 6.64 3.21 12.52
CA GLY A 242 7.08 4.47 11.92
C GLY A 242 8.42 4.90 12.49
N CYS A 243 9.03 5.92 11.91
CA CYS A 243 10.19 6.60 12.46
C CYS A 243 9.79 7.57 13.58
N GLN A 244 10.73 7.86 14.49
CA GLN A 244 10.54 8.90 15.49
C GLN A 244 10.48 10.28 14.84
N ALA A 245 9.67 11.18 15.40
CA ALA A 245 9.63 12.57 14.99
C ALA A 245 11.06 13.16 14.86
N ASN A 246 11.30 13.87 13.75
CA ASN A 246 12.58 14.48 13.37
C ASN A 246 13.74 13.52 13.04
N ALA A 247 13.55 12.20 13.07
CA ALA A 247 14.56 11.25 12.62
C ALA A 247 14.61 11.17 11.09
N THR A 248 14.94 12.26 10.41
CA THR A 248 14.80 12.41 8.95
C THR A 248 15.69 11.48 8.11
N SER A 249 16.71 10.86 8.72
CA SER A 249 17.55 9.86 8.07
C SER A 249 17.07 8.42 8.28
N CYS A 250 16.04 8.22 9.10
CA CYS A 250 15.52 6.91 9.45
C CYS A 250 15.02 6.16 8.21
N TYR A 251 15.59 4.98 7.99
CA TYR A 251 15.15 4.04 6.96
C TYR A 251 15.41 2.61 7.44
N VAL A 252 14.36 1.97 7.97
CA VAL A 252 14.45 0.67 8.62
C VAL A 252 13.49 -0.36 8.00
N ALA A 253 13.75 -1.63 8.27
CA ALA A 253 12.80 -2.70 8.07
C ALA A 253 12.38 -3.27 9.42
N PHE A 254 11.10 -3.17 9.75
CA PHE A 254 10.47 -3.85 10.87
C PHE A 254 10.15 -5.29 10.50
N ARG A 255 10.29 -6.20 11.45
CA ARG A 255 9.84 -7.58 11.34
C ARG A 255 9.24 -8.08 12.65
N LEU A 256 8.23 -8.93 12.53
CA LEU A 256 7.83 -9.85 13.60
C LEU A 256 8.22 -11.26 13.17
N ASP A 257 9.03 -11.92 13.98
CA ASP A 257 9.35 -13.33 13.80
C ASP A 257 8.71 -14.18 14.90
N ALA A 258 8.35 -15.42 14.55
CA ALA A 258 7.87 -16.44 15.46
C ALA A 258 8.90 -17.55 15.56
N LYS A 259 9.40 -17.83 16.76
CA LYS A 259 10.32 -18.92 17.04
C LYS A 259 9.57 -20.07 17.72
N ILE A 260 9.63 -21.26 17.11
CA ILE A 260 9.03 -22.50 17.63
C ILE A 260 10.14 -23.54 17.71
N GLY A 261 10.49 -23.93 18.94
CA GLY A 261 11.70 -24.72 19.18
C GLY A 261 12.95 -23.97 18.69
N SER A 262 13.71 -24.57 17.78
CA SER A 262 14.91 -23.96 17.17
C SER A 262 14.64 -23.17 15.89
N THR A 263 13.41 -23.20 15.37
CA THR A 263 13.09 -22.65 14.06
C THR A 263 12.53 -21.24 14.21
N ILE A 264 13.13 -20.27 13.52
CA ILE A 264 12.64 -18.89 13.44
C ILE A 264 11.97 -18.68 12.08
N ARG A 265 10.74 -18.17 12.08
CA ARG A 265 9.99 -17.83 10.87
C ARG A 265 9.62 -16.35 10.90
N ASN A 266 9.95 -15.62 9.84
CA ASN A 266 9.38 -14.29 9.63
C ASN A 266 7.89 -14.42 9.30
N ILE A 267 7.03 -13.76 10.09
CA ILE A 267 5.58 -13.80 9.90
C ILE A 267 5.03 -12.44 9.47
N TRP A 268 5.82 -11.38 9.58
CA TRP A 268 5.48 -10.06 9.07
C TRP A 268 6.74 -9.23 8.85
N THR A 269 6.72 -8.39 7.81
CA THR A 269 7.78 -7.46 7.45
C THR A 269 7.14 -6.17 6.94
N PHE A 270 7.71 -5.03 7.33
CA PHE A 270 7.36 -3.73 6.80
C PHE A 270 8.61 -2.86 6.68
N ARG A 271 8.73 -2.11 5.58
CA ARG A 271 9.83 -1.15 5.40
C ARG A 271 9.30 0.25 5.63
N GLU A 272 10.00 0.97 6.49
CA GLU A 272 9.67 2.32 6.90
C GLU A 272 10.80 3.25 6.52
N LYS A 273 10.48 4.36 5.88
CA LYS A 273 11.42 5.44 5.58
C LYS A 273 10.75 6.73 6.01
N PHE A 274 11.48 7.60 6.71
CA PHE A 274 10.96 8.90 7.10
C PHE A 274 10.34 9.66 5.91
N GLU A 275 9.02 9.65 5.85
CA GLU A 275 8.18 10.18 4.78
C GLU A 275 6.94 10.91 5.34
N ARG A 276 6.87 11.05 6.67
CA ARG A 276 5.81 11.70 7.45
C ARG A 276 4.49 10.92 7.43
N TRP A 277 4.59 9.60 7.29
CA TRP A 277 3.47 8.68 7.36
C TRP A 277 3.70 7.65 8.45
N THR A 278 2.61 7.09 8.96
CA THR A 278 2.65 6.00 9.94
C THR A 278 1.78 4.85 9.47
N TYR A 279 2.11 3.63 9.91
CA TYR A 279 1.51 2.41 9.40
C TYR A 279 1.04 1.51 10.53
N ASP A 280 -0.10 0.84 10.33
CA ASP A 280 -0.65 -0.08 11.30
C ASP A 280 -0.40 -1.53 10.84
N ALA A 281 0.31 -2.29 11.67
CA ALA A 281 0.37 -3.74 11.59
C ALA A 281 -0.87 -4.31 12.26
N ASP A 282 -1.72 -5.03 11.52
CA ASP A 282 -2.88 -5.72 12.08
C ASP A 282 -3.15 -7.04 11.32
N PHE A 283 -2.72 -8.17 11.87
CA PHE A 283 -2.83 -9.46 11.21
C PHE A 283 -3.08 -10.62 12.17
N SER A 284 -3.80 -11.63 11.67
CA SER A 284 -4.17 -12.80 12.45
C SER A 284 -2.96 -13.70 12.73
N LEU A 285 -2.92 -14.24 13.95
CA LEU A 285 -1.96 -15.26 14.37
C LEU A 285 -2.56 -16.67 14.35
N ASN A 286 -3.74 -16.87 13.76
CA ASN A 286 -4.44 -18.16 13.77
C ASN A 286 -3.61 -19.32 13.21
N ALA A 287 -2.70 -19.05 12.26
CA ALA A 287 -1.79 -20.05 11.71
C ALA A 287 -0.80 -20.61 12.75
N LEU A 288 -0.66 -19.95 13.89
CA LEU A 288 0.18 -20.37 15.01
C LEU A 288 -0.64 -20.88 16.20
N ALA A 289 -1.98 -20.95 16.10
CA ALA A 289 -2.83 -21.37 17.21
C ALA A 289 -2.45 -22.76 17.74
N GLY A 290 -2.38 -22.88 19.07
CA GLY A 290 -1.93 -24.07 19.80
C GLY A 290 -0.40 -24.18 19.92
N GLN A 291 0.39 -23.38 19.20
CA GLN A 291 1.85 -23.41 19.30
C GLN A 291 2.35 -22.54 20.45
N ASN A 292 3.43 -22.99 21.10
CA ASN A 292 4.17 -22.18 22.06
C ASN A 292 5.28 -21.42 21.32
N VAL A 293 5.14 -20.09 21.25
CA VAL A 293 5.91 -19.22 20.35
C VAL A 293 6.72 -18.19 21.13
N GLU A 294 8.03 -18.16 20.93
CA GLU A 294 8.84 -17.00 21.30
C GLU A 294 8.74 -15.96 20.17
N PHE A 295 8.04 -14.85 20.42
CA PHE A 295 7.96 -13.76 19.44
C PHE A 295 9.21 -12.89 19.49
N ILE A 296 9.68 -12.47 18.32
CA ILE A 296 10.86 -11.61 18.18
C ILE A 296 10.44 -10.34 17.46
N LEU A 297 10.48 -9.21 18.16
CA LEU A 297 10.43 -7.90 17.51
C LEU A 297 11.81 -7.60 16.96
N TYR A 298 11.89 -7.28 15.67
CA TYR A 298 13.16 -7.06 14.98
C TYR A 298 13.10 -5.78 14.15
N ALA A 299 14.19 -5.02 14.12
CA ALA A 299 14.40 -3.96 13.15
C ALA A 299 15.84 -3.96 12.61
N SER A 300 15.98 -3.67 11.32
CA SER A 300 17.28 -3.53 10.65
C SER A 300 17.38 -2.26 9.83
N ALA A 301 18.56 -1.66 9.79
CA ALA A 301 18.88 -0.54 8.92
C ALA A 301 18.79 -0.96 7.44
N TRP A 302 17.98 -0.24 6.66
CA TRP A 302 17.79 -0.44 5.21
C TRP A 302 18.39 0.72 4.38
N GLY A 303 18.85 1.78 5.05
CA GLY A 303 19.59 2.91 4.49
C GLY A 303 20.87 3.22 5.27
N SER A 304 21.18 4.52 5.42
CA SER A 304 22.26 4.95 6.31
C SER A 304 21.87 4.57 7.75
N PRO A 305 22.71 3.82 8.47
CA PRO A 305 22.38 3.37 9.82
C PRO A 305 22.47 4.51 10.86
N VAL A 306 23.02 5.66 10.46
CA VAL A 306 23.18 6.85 11.31
C VAL A 306 21.82 7.55 11.42
N GLY A 307 21.30 7.61 12.65
CA GLY A 307 20.04 8.28 12.96
C GLY A 307 18.79 7.44 12.77
N ASP A 308 18.92 6.12 12.56
CA ASP A 308 17.78 5.19 12.56
C ASP A 308 17.15 5.11 13.95
N ARG A 309 15.96 5.73 14.09
CA ARG A 309 15.16 5.76 15.32
C ARG A 309 13.75 5.30 14.97
N ALA A 310 13.50 4.02 15.17
CA ALA A 310 12.29 3.32 14.75
C ALA A 310 11.37 3.08 15.95
N ILE A 311 10.06 3.26 15.77
CA ILE A 311 9.08 3.10 16.84
C ILE A 311 8.15 1.93 16.54
N TRP A 312 8.03 1.00 17.48
CA TRP A 312 6.87 0.13 17.63
C TRP A 312 5.88 0.80 18.60
N GLY A 313 4.81 1.40 18.09
CA GLY A 313 3.73 1.98 18.88
C GLY A 313 2.74 0.91 19.34
N ASN A 314 2.60 0.73 20.65
CA ASN A 314 1.72 -0.24 21.29
C ASN A 314 1.66 -1.63 20.60
N PRO A 315 2.81 -2.31 20.39
CA PRO A 315 2.83 -3.68 19.92
C PRO A 315 2.17 -4.61 20.95
N VAL A 316 1.11 -5.29 20.55
CA VAL A 316 0.36 -6.24 21.39
C VAL A 316 -0.14 -7.45 20.60
N ILE A 317 -0.52 -8.50 21.33
CA ILE A 317 -1.45 -9.53 20.86
C ILE A 317 -2.79 -9.31 21.56
N VAL A 318 -3.87 -9.24 20.77
CA VAL A 318 -5.24 -9.17 21.27
C VAL A 318 -6.01 -10.44 20.92
N ARG A 319 -6.98 -10.78 21.78
CA ARG A 319 -7.90 -11.92 21.58
C ARG A 319 -9.35 -11.44 21.58
N SER A 320 -10.05 -11.61 20.47
CA SER A 320 -11.47 -11.28 20.37
C SER A 320 -12.34 -12.46 20.84
N GLY A 321 -13.18 -12.24 21.86
CA GLY A 321 -14.19 -13.21 22.30
C GLY A 321 -13.87 -14.02 23.56
N GLY A 322 -12.75 -13.75 24.24
CA GLY A 322 -12.44 -14.35 25.55
C GLY A 322 -12.86 -13.43 26.69
N THR A 323 -13.69 -13.91 27.61
CA THR A 323 -13.79 -13.31 28.95
C THR A 323 -12.42 -13.25 29.60
N THR A 324 -12.12 -12.13 30.24
CA THR A 324 -10.89 -11.86 30.99
C THR A 324 -10.57 -13.04 31.91
N VAL A 325 -9.56 -13.84 31.57
CA VAL A 325 -8.94 -14.77 32.51
C VAL A 325 -7.62 -14.18 32.93
N THR A 326 -7.58 -13.72 34.18
CA THR A 326 -6.37 -13.42 34.93
C THR A 326 -5.46 -14.65 34.92
N PRO A 327 -4.21 -14.57 34.45
CA PRO A 327 -3.27 -15.66 34.65
C PRO A 327 -2.88 -15.70 36.14
N THR A 328 -3.30 -16.76 36.81
CA THR A 328 -2.79 -17.22 38.11
C THR A 328 -1.27 -17.40 38.06
N PRO A 329 -0.50 -16.99 39.08
CA PRO A 329 0.95 -17.23 39.13
C PRO A 329 1.26 -18.67 39.58
N THR A 330 2.51 -19.12 39.32
CA THR A 330 3.21 -20.29 39.90
C THR A 330 3.11 -21.56 39.03
N ALA A 331 4.19 -22.33 38.73
CA ALA A 331 5.27 -22.74 39.62
C ALA A 331 6.66 -22.93 38.97
N THR A 332 7.65 -22.65 39.82
CA THR A 332 9.08 -23.01 39.75
C THR A 332 9.29 -24.52 39.64
N GLY A 333 10.15 -24.95 38.72
CA GLY A 333 10.68 -26.32 38.62
C GLY A 333 12.21 -26.28 38.54
N THR A 334 12.85 -27.10 39.38
CA THR A 334 14.28 -27.24 39.67
C THR A 334 15.15 -27.69 38.47
N PRO A 335 16.48 -27.47 38.50
CA PRO A 335 17.40 -27.72 37.39
C PRO A 335 17.85 -29.18 37.27
N PRO A 336 18.12 -29.71 36.05
CA PRO A 336 18.90 -30.92 35.87
C PRO A 336 20.39 -30.63 35.52
N THR A 337 21.23 -31.38 36.21
CA THR A 337 22.70 -31.61 36.14
C THR A 337 23.17 -32.16 34.76
N PRO A 338 24.46 -32.02 34.35
CA PRO A 338 24.88 -32.01 32.94
C PRO A 338 25.39 -33.36 32.37
N THR A 339 25.61 -33.37 31.04
CA THR A 339 26.56 -34.21 30.23
C THR A 339 25.96 -35.51 29.62
N PRO A 340 26.31 -35.97 28.38
CA PRO A 340 27.47 -35.65 27.54
C PRO A 340 27.23 -35.08 26.14
N THR A 341 28.27 -34.38 25.69
CA THR A 341 28.64 -33.95 24.33
C THR A 341 28.53 -35.05 23.27
N PRO A 342 28.00 -34.72 22.08
CA PRO A 342 28.49 -35.26 20.81
C PRO A 342 29.34 -34.21 20.10
N THR A 343 30.58 -34.63 19.81
CA THR A 343 31.60 -33.93 19.04
C THR A 343 31.11 -33.62 17.63
N GLY A 344 30.92 -32.34 17.33
CA GLY A 344 30.85 -31.79 15.98
C GLY A 344 31.70 -30.53 15.96
N GLY A 345 32.87 -30.60 15.34
CA GLY A 345 33.92 -29.58 15.42
C GLY A 345 33.49 -28.18 14.94
N PRO A 346 34.31 -27.15 15.23
CA PRO A 346 34.08 -25.81 14.71
C PRO A 346 34.07 -25.86 13.18
N ILE A 347 33.04 -25.26 12.56
CA ILE A 347 33.13 -24.86 11.17
C ILE A 347 34.19 -23.76 11.13
N VAL A 348 35.41 -24.16 10.77
CA VAL A 348 36.51 -23.24 10.50
C VAL A 348 36.09 -22.41 9.29
N THR A 349 35.75 -21.14 9.52
CA THR A 349 35.75 -20.13 8.46
C THR A 349 37.20 -19.86 8.08
N VAL A 350 37.76 -20.71 7.20
CA VAL A 350 38.99 -20.39 6.48
C VAL A 350 38.68 -19.15 5.64
N PRO A 351 39.46 -18.06 5.74
CA PRO A 351 39.34 -16.92 4.84
C PRO A 351 39.44 -17.42 3.40
N PRO A 352 38.61 -16.98 2.44
CA PRO A 352 38.74 -17.42 1.07
C PRO A 352 40.18 -17.15 0.61
N ASN A 353 40.76 -18.09 -0.16
CA ASN A 353 41.89 -17.76 -1.01
C ASN A 353 41.56 -16.45 -1.72
N GLY A 354 42.38 -15.41 -1.56
CA GLY A 354 42.08 -14.04 -2.01
C GLY A 354 41.85 -13.89 -3.52
N CYS A 355 41.95 -14.98 -4.27
CA CYS A 355 41.69 -15.09 -5.69
C CYS A 355 40.22 -15.34 -6.07
N ASP A 356 39.37 -15.92 -5.21
CA ASP A 356 37.96 -16.20 -5.55
C ASP A 356 37.11 -14.93 -5.42
N ARG A 357 36.62 -14.38 -6.53
CA ARG A 357 35.77 -13.18 -6.53
C ARG A 357 34.69 -13.26 -7.58
N VAL A 358 33.44 -13.05 -7.18
CA VAL A 358 32.30 -12.95 -8.11
C VAL A 358 31.85 -11.50 -8.24
N ALA A 359 31.51 -11.10 -9.47
CA ALA A 359 30.81 -9.85 -9.75
C ALA A 359 29.43 -10.17 -10.34
N PHE A 360 28.42 -9.43 -9.86
CA PHE A 360 27.08 -9.48 -10.42
C PHE A 360 27.04 -8.67 -11.70
N VAL A 361 26.50 -9.25 -12.78
CA VAL A 361 26.32 -8.55 -14.05
C VAL A 361 24.87 -8.08 -14.16
N ARG A 362 23.91 -9.01 -14.09
CA ARG A 362 22.47 -8.73 -14.10
C ARG A 362 21.66 -9.96 -13.71
N ASP A 363 20.40 -9.74 -13.36
CA ASP A 363 19.37 -10.76 -13.49
C ASP A 363 19.06 -10.98 -14.98
N GLU A 364 19.10 -12.22 -15.43
CA GLU A 364 18.60 -12.57 -16.77
C GLU A 364 17.14 -13.01 -16.71
N THR A 365 16.78 -13.81 -15.69
CA THR A 365 15.38 -14.15 -15.44
C THR A 365 15.02 -14.03 -13.98
N ILE A 366 13.78 -13.55 -13.84
CA ILE A 366 13.07 -12.93 -12.73
C ILE A 366 13.85 -11.77 -12.10
N PRO A 367 13.74 -10.54 -12.64
CA PRO A 367 14.28 -9.32 -12.03
C PRO A 367 13.78 -9.15 -10.59
N ASP A 368 14.52 -8.40 -9.79
CA ASP A 368 14.17 -8.18 -8.40
C ASP A 368 12.86 -7.39 -8.25
N GLY A 369 12.02 -7.83 -7.31
CA GLY A 369 10.70 -7.26 -7.04
C GLY A 369 9.58 -7.79 -7.93
N THR A 370 9.86 -8.73 -8.83
CA THR A 370 8.85 -9.34 -9.72
C THR A 370 7.69 -9.93 -8.91
N VAL A 371 6.46 -9.58 -9.29
CA VAL A 371 5.26 -10.11 -8.66
C VAL A 371 4.99 -11.52 -9.20
N MET A 372 4.75 -12.48 -8.32
CA MET A 372 4.49 -13.88 -8.63
C MET A 372 3.12 -14.28 -8.08
N ALA A 373 2.45 -15.23 -8.74
CA ALA A 373 1.26 -15.86 -8.15
C ALA A 373 1.67 -16.81 -7.00
N PRO A 374 0.84 -16.97 -5.96
CA PRO A 374 1.04 -17.97 -4.93
C PRO A 374 1.32 -19.37 -5.49
N GLY A 375 2.43 -19.99 -5.08
CA GLY A 375 2.80 -21.33 -5.54
C GLY A 375 3.34 -21.41 -6.97
N ALA A 376 3.50 -20.29 -7.68
CA ALA A 376 4.00 -20.29 -9.05
C ALA A 376 5.44 -20.82 -9.11
N THR A 377 5.70 -21.78 -9.99
CA THR A 377 7.07 -22.22 -10.29
C THR A 377 7.74 -21.25 -11.26
N PHE A 378 9.03 -20.97 -11.07
CA PHE A 378 9.78 -20.08 -11.93
C PHE A 378 11.26 -20.45 -11.96
N ARG A 379 11.94 -20.15 -13.07
CA ARG A 379 13.38 -20.35 -13.22
C ARG A 379 14.11 -19.01 -13.05
N LYS A 380 14.86 -18.86 -11.96
CA LYS A 380 15.73 -17.70 -11.71
C LYS A 380 17.08 -17.94 -12.38
N THR A 381 17.54 -16.98 -13.18
CA THR A 381 18.85 -17.03 -13.85
C THR A 381 19.62 -15.75 -13.61
N TRP A 382 20.83 -15.87 -13.07
CA TRP A 382 21.76 -14.76 -12.90
C TRP A 382 22.90 -14.86 -13.91
N VAL A 383 23.33 -13.71 -14.44
CA VAL A 383 24.61 -13.60 -15.15
C VAL A 383 25.65 -13.09 -14.16
N LEU A 384 26.64 -13.93 -13.86
CA LEU A 384 27.72 -13.65 -12.91
C LEU A 384 29.07 -13.70 -13.63
N ARG A 385 30.01 -12.84 -13.24
CA ARG A 385 31.36 -12.78 -13.80
C ARG A 385 32.39 -13.26 -12.79
N ASN A 386 33.34 -14.08 -13.22
CA ASN A 386 34.55 -14.35 -12.45
C ASN A 386 35.42 -13.09 -12.43
N ALA A 387 35.37 -12.36 -11.31
CA ALA A 387 36.17 -11.16 -11.08
C ALA A 387 37.46 -11.47 -10.29
N GLY A 388 37.75 -12.75 -10.10
CA GLY A 388 38.88 -13.26 -9.36
C GLY A 388 40.08 -13.56 -10.24
N THR A 389 41.07 -14.23 -9.66
CA THR A 389 42.23 -14.79 -10.37
C THR A 389 42.25 -16.31 -10.39
N CYS A 390 41.35 -16.97 -9.64
CA CYS A 390 41.17 -18.42 -9.68
C CYS A 390 40.08 -18.81 -10.69
N THR A 391 40.32 -19.87 -11.46
CA THR A 391 39.30 -20.50 -12.31
C THR A 391 38.30 -21.23 -11.43
N TRP A 392 37.01 -20.92 -11.56
CA TRP A 392 35.96 -21.70 -10.91
C TRP A 392 35.78 -23.01 -11.69
N THR A 393 36.13 -24.14 -11.10
CA THR A 393 36.02 -25.44 -11.77
C THR A 393 34.66 -26.08 -11.50
N THR A 394 34.37 -27.23 -12.11
CA THR A 394 33.15 -28.03 -11.82
C THR A 394 33.07 -28.55 -10.39
N ALA A 395 34.13 -28.42 -9.59
CA ALA A 395 34.13 -28.71 -8.15
C ALA A 395 33.51 -27.57 -7.30
N TYR A 396 33.19 -26.42 -7.90
CA TYR A 396 32.54 -25.29 -7.24
C TYR A 396 31.02 -25.49 -7.23
N GLN A 397 30.36 -24.88 -6.24
CA GLN A 397 28.92 -25.02 -6.02
C GLN A 397 28.26 -23.67 -5.78
N MET A 398 27.06 -23.49 -6.33
CA MET A 398 26.13 -22.43 -5.89
C MET A 398 25.27 -22.97 -4.74
N VAL A 399 25.26 -22.25 -3.62
CA VAL A 399 24.60 -22.69 -2.39
C VAL A 399 23.65 -21.63 -1.86
N PHE A 400 22.49 -22.07 -1.40
CA PHE A 400 21.59 -21.21 -0.64
C PHE A 400 22.25 -20.83 0.68
N SER A 401 22.22 -19.54 1.02
CA SER A 401 22.83 -18.98 2.22
C SER A 401 21.80 -18.71 3.31
N ASN A 402 20.81 -17.84 3.04
CA ASN A 402 19.75 -17.46 3.99
C ASN A 402 18.57 -16.77 3.28
N GLY A 403 17.51 -16.44 4.03
CA GLY A 403 16.26 -15.85 3.50
C GLY A 403 15.16 -16.89 3.31
N GLU A 404 14.23 -16.61 2.40
CA GLU A 404 13.24 -17.58 1.92
C GLU A 404 13.86 -18.47 0.85
N ARG A 405 13.77 -19.79 1.04
CA ARG A 405 14.40 -20.77 0.16
C ARG A 405 13.66 -20.93 -1.16
N MET A 406 12.34 -20.68 -1.18
CA MET A 406 11.48 -20.79 -2.37
C MET A 406 11.62 -22.17 -3.05
N GLY A 407 11.85 -23.24 -2.28
CA GLY A 407 12.18 -24.56 -2.82
C GLY A 407 13.60 -24.62 -3.41
N GLY A 408 13.76 -25.21 -4.59
CA GLY A 408 15.03 -25.27 -5.31
C GLY A 408 16.10 -26.25 -4.79
N ALA A 409 16.93 -26.73 -5.70
CA ALA A 409 18.09 -27.54 -5.38
C ALA A 409 19.21 -26.68 -4.75
N SER A 410 19.87 -27.22 -3.73
CA SER A 410 21.09 -26.64 -3.15
C SER A 410 21.85 -27.77 -2.43
N PRO A 411 23.14 -28.01 -2.74
CA PRO A 411 24.00 -27.26 -3.67
C PRO A 411 23.66 -27.51 -5.15
N ILE A 412 24.00 -26.55 -6.02
CA ILE A 412 23.99 -26.71 -7.49
C ILE A 412 25.44 -26.74 -7.97
N GLN A 413 25.84 -27.81 -8.65
CA GLN A 413 27.20 -27.94 -9.21
C GLN A 413 27.38 -27.07 -10.44
N PHE A 414 28.60 -26.57 -10.65
CA PHE A 414 28.97 -25.88 -11.87
C PHE A 414 29.05 -26.91 -13.01
N THR A 415 28.43 -26.62 -14.16
CA THR A 415 28.40 -27.54 -15.31
C THR A 415 29.68 -27.47 -16.15
N GLU A 416 30.42 -26.37 -16.04
CA GLU A 416 31.70 -26.16 -16.72
C GLU A 416 32.60 -25.22 -15.92
N SER A 417 33.86 -25.11 -16.35
CA SER A 417 34.82 -24.21 -15.69
C SER A 417 34.66 -22.77 -16.20
N VAL A 418 34.73 -21.79 -15.30
CA VAL A 418 34.62 -20.36 -15.62
C VAL A 418 35.97 -19.66 -15.33
N PRO A 419 36.79 -19.39 -16.35
CA PRO A 419 38.07 -18.68 -16.19
C PRO A 419 37.91 -17.25 -15.66
N PRO A 420 38.95 -16.67 -15.05
CA PRO A 420 39.00 -15.24 -14.72
C PRO A 420 38.55 -14.34 -15.87
N GLY A 421 37.69 -13.36 -15.57
CA GLY A 421 37.12 -12.41 -16.52
C GLY A 421 35.87 -12.90 -17.26
N GLN A 422 35.58 -14.20 -17.28
CA GLN A 422 34.44 -14.76 -18.02
C GLN A 422 33.12 -14.65 -17.27
N THR A 423 32.02 -14.54 -18.02
CA THR A 423 30.65 -14.54 -17.49
C THR A 423 30.00 -15.90 -17.66
N PHE A 424 29.15 -16.28 -16.70
CA PHE A 424 28.41 -17.53 -16.70
C PHE A 424 26.96 -17.34 -16.24
N ARG A 425 26.06 -18.20 -16.73
CA ARG A 425 24.64 -18.21 -16.36
C ARG A 425 24.39 -19.26 -15.29
N PHE A 426 23.95 -18.83 -14.13
CA PHE A 426 23.57 -19.73 -13.05
C PHE A 426 22.05 -19.73 -12.91
N SER A 427 21.43 -20.90 -13.07
CA SER A 427 19.98 -21.04 -12.99
C SER A 427 19.56 -21.95 -11.83
N VAL A 428 18.42 -21.64 -11.22
CA VAL A 428 17.73 -22.48 -10.23
C VAL A 428 16.22 -22.43 -10.47
N ASP A 429 15.58 -23.59 -10.42
CA ASP A 429 14.12 -23.69 -10.44
C ASP A 429 13.58 -23.50 -9.02
N LEU A 430 12.70 -22.52 -8.85
CA LEU A 430 12.13 -22.09 -7.58
C LEU A 430 10.61 -22.15 -7.65
N THR A 431 9.97 -22.10 -6.49
CA THR A 431 8.51 -22.03 -6.32
C THR A 431 8.22 -20.86 -5.40
N ALA A 432 7.47 -19.90 -5.93
CA ALA A 432 6.99 -18.74 -5.19
C ALA A 432 6.15 -19.24 -4.01
N PRO A 433 6.36 -18.71 -2.79
CA PRO A 433 5.54 -19.10 -1.64
C PRO A 433 4.04 -18.94 -1.92
N THR A 434 3.20 -19.75 -1.28
CA THR A 434 1.73 -19.65 -1.43
C THR A 434 1.11 -18.54 -0.59
N THR A 435 1.90 -17.94 0.30
CA THR A 435 1.47 -16.81 1.12
C THR A 435 1.81 -15.51 0.40
N PRO A 436 0.91 -14.53 0.35
CA PRO A 436 1.22 -13.21 -0.18
C PRO A 436 2.28 -12.50 0.65
N GLY A 437 3.20 -11.79 0.01
CA GLY A 437 4.29 -11.11 0.69
C GLY A 437 5.49 -10.86 -0.19
N SER A 438 6.49 -10.14 0.33
CA SER A 438 7.79 -10.03 -0.34
C SER A 438 8.73 -11.11 0.18
N TYR A 439 9.38 -11.83 -0.72
CA TYR A 439 10.24 -12.95 -0.40
C TYR A 439 11.59 -12.78 -1.07
N ARG A 440 12.66 -13.02 -0.31
CA ARG A 440 14.03 -12.94 -0.80
C ARG A 440 14.83 -14.17 -0.42
N GLY A 441 15.51 -14.80 -1.39
CA GLY A 441 16.45 -15.90 -1.17
C GLY A 441 17.88 -15.47 -1.53
N ASN A 442 18.82 -15.63 -0.61
CA ASN A 442 20.22 -15.19 -0.76
C ASN A 442 21.14 -16.40 -1.05
N TRP A 443 22.08 -16.22 -1.98
CA TRP A 443 22.96 -17.27 -2.51
C TRP A 443 24.43 -16.87 -2.45
N LEU A 444 25.31 -17.86 -2.26
CA LEU A 444 26.76 -17.74 -2.26
C LEU A 444 27.37 -18.84 -3.14
N PHE A 445 28.64 -18.69 -3.50
CA PHE A 445 29.43 -19.80 -4.03
C PHE A 445 30.20 -20.49 -2.90
N ARG A 446 30.42 -21.79 -3.07
CA ARG A 446 31.32 -22.62 -2.27
C ARG A 446 32.41 -23.16 -3.19
N ASN A 447 33.67 -22.91 -2.86
CA ASN A 447 34.80 -23.44 -3.64
C ASN A 447 35.10 -24.91 -3.31
N ALA A 448 36.05 -25.52 -4.05
CA ALA A 448 36.42 -26.93 -3.91
C ALA A 448 36.91 -27.33 -2.49
N ASN A 449 37.41 -26.37 -1.72
CA ASN A 449 37.87 -26.57 -0.34
C ASN A 449 36.76 -26.33 0.70
N GLY A 450 35.52 -26.05 0.26
CA GLY A 450 34.37 -25.81 1.12
C GLY A 450 34.22 -24.35 1.59
N ALA A 451 35.10 -23.43 1.19
CA ALA A 451 35.02 -22.02 1.61
C ALA A 451 33.93 -21.27 0.82
N LEU A 452 33.17 -20.42 1.52
CA LEU A 452 32.13 -19.59 0.93
C LEU A 452 32.68 -18.25 0.44
N PHE A 453 32.22 -17.80 -0.73
CA PHE A 453 32.55 -16.48 -1.28
C PHE A 453 31.36 -15.87 -2.03
N GLY A 454 31.36 -14.55 -2.13
CA GLY A 454 30.25 -13.76 -2.66
C GLY A 454 30.73 -12.47 -3.35
N LEU A 455 29.81 -11.54 -3.55
CA LEU A 455 30.04 -10.27 -4.21
C LEU A 455 30.95 -9.34 -3.40
N GLY A 456 31.93 -8.78 -4.09
CA GLY A 456 32.84 -7.76 -3.55
C GLY A 456 33.76 -8.28 -2.44
N VAL A 457 34.55 -7.37 -1.86
CA VAL A 457 35.56 -7.69 -0.85
C VAL A 457 34.99 -8.19 0.49
N GLN A 458 33.67 -8.07 0.68
CA GLN A 458 32.95 -8.46 1.90
C GLN A 458 32.18 -9.78 1.75
N ASN A 459 32.36 -10.52 0.63
CA ASN A 459 31.66 -11.79 0.36
C ASN A 459 30.12 -11.70 0.50
N ARG A 460 29.52 -10.62 -0.02
CA ARG A 460 28.07 -10.41 0.09
C ARG A 460 27.32 -11.45 -0.74
N PRO A 461 26.21 -12.04 -0.25
CA PRO A 461 25.38 -12.87 -1.11
C PRO A 461 24.71 -12.03 -2.20
N TRP A 462 24.43 -12.66 -3.35
CA TRP A 462 23.45 -12.14 -4.32
C TRP A 462 22.11 -12.82 -4.10
N PHE A 463 21.03 -12.35 -4.72
CA PHE A 463 19.69 -12.79 -4.32
C PHE A 463 18.69 -12.92 -5.46
N VAL A 464 17.60 -13.61 -5.13
CA VAL A 464 16.30 -13.55 -5.82
C VAL A 464 15.34 -12.79 -4.94
N ASP A 465 14.66 -11.78 -5.47
CA ASP A 465 13.64 -11.00 -4.77
C ASP A 465 12.33 -11.04 -5.56
N ILE A 466 11.27 -11.58 -4.97
CA ILE A 466 9.93 -11.66 -5.57
C ILE A 466 8.86 -11.13 -4.62
N ARG A 467 7.72 -10.73 -5.17
CA ARG A 467 6.51 -10.39 -4.41
C ARG A 467 5.43 -11.40 -4.74
N VAL A 468 5.04 -12.25 -3.81
CA VAL A 468 3.84 -13.07 -4.02
C VAL A 468 2.62 -12.18 -3.84
N SER A 469 1.82 -12.08 -4.89
CA SER A 469 0.55 -11.36 -4.87
C SER A 469 -0.47 -12.05 -3.96
N GLY A 470 -1.36 -11.24 -3.39
CA GLY A 470 -2.54 -11.71 -2.67
C GLY A 470 -3.35 -12.68 -3.52
N ASN A 471 -3.45 -13.95 -3.13
CA ASN A 471 -4.67 -14.69 -3.45
C ASN A 471 -5.81 -13.93 -2.77
N VAL A 472 -6.57 -13.16 -3.55
CA VAL A 472 -7.81 -12.60 -3.08
C VAL A 472 -8.79 -13.76 -2.99
N THR A 473 -8.80 -14.47 -1.86
CA THR A 473 -10.00 -15.21 -1.45
C THR A 473 -10.96 -14.16 -0.90
N VAL A 474 -11.55 -13.39 -1.80
CA VAL A 474 -12.74 -12.60 -1.48
C VAL A 474 -13.86 -13.61 -1.27
N THR A 475 -14.42 -13.65 -0.07
CA THR A 475 -15.83 -13.99 0.06
C THR A 475 -16.57 -13.10 -0.94
N PRO A 476 -17.32 -13.66 -1.92
CA PRO A 476 -17.96 -12.84 -2.93
C PRO A 476 -18.80 -11.75 -2.26
N SER A 477 -18.63 -10.49 -2.68
CA SER A 477 -19.58 -9.45 -2.31
C SER A 477 -20.98 -9.94 -2.70
N PRO A 478 -22.01 -9.76 -1.86
CA PRO A 478 -23.37 -10.21 -2.19
C PRO A 478 -23.76 -9.75 -3.61
N GLY A 479 -24.10 -10.69 -4.48
CA GLY A 479 -24.48 -10.43 -5.88
C GLY A 479 -23.36 -10.48 -6.93
N VAL A 480 -22.12 -10.87 -6.58
CA VAL A 480 -21.04 -11.11 -7.56
C VAL A 480 -20.97 -12.58 -7.93
N ALA A 481 -21.29 -12.93 -9.18
CA ALA A 481 -21.23 -14.30 -9.69
C ALA A 481 -19.84 -14.72 -10.18
N TYR A 482 -19.05 -13.78 -10.70
CA TYR A 482 -17.67 -13.99 -11.13
C TYR A 482 -16.86 -12.69 -11.06
N ASP A 483 -15.66 -12.74 -10.47
CA ASP A 483 -14.76 -11.59 -10.35
C ASP A 483 -13.58 -11.75 -11.32
N PHE A 484 -13.59 -11.00 -12.42
CA PHE A 484 -12.55 -11.04 -13.43
C PHE A 484 -11.20 -10.52 -12.91
N ALA A 485 -11.20 -9.51 -12.04
CA ALA A 485 -9.97 -8.93 -11.52
C ALA A 485 -9.30 -9.91 -10.56
N ALA A 486 -10.05 -10.58 -9.69
CA ALA A 486 -9.52 -11.61 -8.79
C ALA A 486 -9.03 -12.86 -9.55
N ASN A 487 -9.68 -13.21 -10.66
CA ASN A 487 -9.37 -14.42 -11.46
C ASN A 487 -8.50 -14.13 -12.69
N ALA A 488 -7.80 -13.00 -12.74
CA ALA A 488 -7.06 -12.59 -13.94
C ALA A 488 -6.05 -13.64 -14.41
N CYS A 489 -5.32 -14.28 -13.50
CA CYS A 489 -4.34 -15.30 -13.86
C CYS A 489 -4.93 -16.70 -14.07
N ALA A 490 -6.25 -16.87 -13.91
CA ALA A 490 -6.95 -18.03 -14.44
C ALA A 490 -7.23 -17.88 -15.96
N ALA A 491 -7.14 -16.67 -16.50
CA ALA A 491 -7.27 -16.41 -17.93
C ALA A 491 -5.97 -16.69 -18.69
N GLY A 492 -6.11 -17.15 -19.93
CA GLY A 492 -5.01 -17.15 -20.90
C GLY A 492 -4.84 -15.77 -21.51
N TRP A 493 -3.67 -15.15 -21.35
CA TRP A 493 -3.39 -13.82 -21.87
C TRP A 493 -2.63 -13.86 -23.19
N PHE A 494 -3.04 -13.02 -24.14
CA PHE A 494 -2.50 -12.98 -25.49
C PHE A 494 -2.35 -11.54 -25.97
N SER A 495 -1.33 -11.31 -26.78
CA SER A 495 -1.19 -10.12 -27.61
C SER A 495 -0.72 -10.52 -29.01
N ARG A 496 -0.37 -9.55 -29.84
CA ARG A 496 0.29 -9.81 -31.13
C ARG A 496 1.64 -10.52 -30.98
N ALA A 497 2.29 -10.41 -29.83
CA ALA A 497 3.55 -11.10 -29.54
C ALA A 497 3.35 -12.58 -29.16
N GLY A 498 2.11 -13.05 -29.07
CA GLY A 498 1.77 -14.41 -28.68
C GLY A 498 1.23 -14.47 -27.25
N THR A 499 1.49 -15.59 -26.57
CA THR A 499 1.04 -15.81 -25.19
C THR A 499 1.83 -14.93 -24.21
N LEU A 500 1.14 -14.35 -23.25
CA LEU A 500 1.70 -13.47 -22.23
C LEU A 500 1.66 -14.13 -20.84
N PRO A 501 2.65 -13.87 -19.97
CA PRO A 501 2.60 -14.29 -18.58
C PRO A 501 1.57 -13.48 -17.77
N CYS A 502 1.01 -14.09 -16.74
CA CYS A 502 0.21 -13.43 -15.71
C CYS A 502 0.76 -13.78 -14.30
N PRO A 503 1.02 -12.77 -13.44
CA PRO A 503 1.09 -11.36 -13.81
C PRO A 503 2.21 -11.12 -14.84
N GLY A 504 2.02 -10.11 -15.68
CA GLY A 504 3.02 -9.67 -16.64
C GLY A 504 4.11 -8.83 -15.98
N THR A 505 5.11 -8.44 -16.78
CA THR A 505 6.13 -7.48 -16.36
C THR A 505 5.68 -6.08 -16.76
N ASP A 506 5.62 -5.16 -15.79
CA ASP A 506 5.31 -3.76 -16.06
C ASP A 506 6.29 -3.16 -17.10
N GLY A 507 5.75 -2.41 -18.05
CA GLY A 507 6.50 -1.84 -19.18
C GLY A 507 6.91 -2.83 -20.28
N ALA A 508 6.50 -4.10 -20.23
CA ALA A 508 6.86 -5.06 -21.29
C ALA A 508 6.27 -4.66 -22.65
N ALA A 509 7.13 -4.46 -23.66
CA ALA A 509 6.74 -4.02 -25.01
C ALA A 509 5.79 -5.00 -25.75
N ASN A 510 5.84 -6.28 -25.37
CA ASN A 510 4.98 -7.33 -25.90
C ASN A 510 3.54 -7.26 -25.34
N GLY A 511 3.27 -6.37 -24.39
CA GLY A 511 2.02 -6.29 -23.65
C GLY A 511 2.11 -6.97 -22.29
N PHE A 512 1.31 -6.52 -21.34
CA PHE A 512 1.28 -7.08 -19.98
C PHE A 512 -0.09 -6.90 -19.31
N VAL A 513 -0.35 -7.71 -18.29
CA VAL A 513 -1.48 -7.55 -17.38
C VAL A 513 -0.99 -7.58 -15.93
N LEU A 514 -1.49 -6.69 -15.09
CA LEU A 514 -1.22 -6.66 -13.65
C LEU A 514 -2.55 -6.62 -12.89
N GLN A 515 -2.66 -7.41 -11.83
CA GLN A 515 -3.73 -7.28 -10.85
C GLN A 515 -3.36 -6.19 -9.84
N VAL A 516 -4.30 -5.29 -9.55
CA VAL A 516 -4.10 -4.20 -8.58
C VAL A 516 -5.27 -4.15 -7.61
N SER A 517 -5.00 -3.93 -6.32
CA SER A 517 -6.03 -3.94 -5.27
C SER A 517 -6.69 -2.59 -5.05
N ASN A 518 -6.04 -1.51 -5.47
CA ASN A 518 -6.50 -0.13 -5.30
C ASN A 518 -6.09 0.70 -6.54
N PRO A 519 -6.65 0.43 -7.73
CA PRO A 519 -6.25 1.13 -8.94
C PRO A 519 -6.48 2.63 -8.81
N ARG A 520 -5.49 3.40 -9.25
CA ARG A 520 -5.63 4.85 -9.38
C ARG A 520 -6.35 5.15 -10.68
N LEU A 521 -7.58 5.64 -10.56
CA LEU A 521 -8.39 6.10 -11.69
C LEU A 521 -7.80 7.38 -12.29
N GLU A 522 -8.25 7.72 -13.48
CA GLU A 522 -7.71 8.84 -14.27
C GLU A 522 -7.75 10.19 -13.53
N ASN A 523 -8.83 10.47 -12.79
CA ASN A 523 -8.95 11.67 -11.96
C ASN A 523 -8.13 11.64 -10.66
N GLY A 524 -7.32 10.60 -10.45
CA GLY A 524 -6.52 10.41 -9.24
C GLY A 524 -7.28 9.82 -8.06
N THR A 525 -8.58 9.52 -8.19
CA THR A 525 -9.33 8.75 -7.19
C THR A 525 -8.76 7.34 -7.11
N ILE A 526 -8.72 6.79 -5.91
CA ILE A 526 -8.38 5.39 -5.69
C ILE A 526 -9.67 4.60 -5.63
N ASP A 527 -9.87 3.65 -6.55
CA ASP A 527 -10.97 2.70 -6.44
C ASP A 527 -10.58 1.64 -5.40
N SER A 528 -11.49 1.34 -4.47
CA SER A 528 -11.25 0.31 -3.45
C SER A 528 -11.50 -1.11 -3.96
N ARG A 529 -12.04 -1.27 -5.17
CA ARG A 529 -12.25 -2.56 -5.82
C ARG A 529 -10.97 -3.00 -6.54
N PRO A 530 -10.66 -4.30 -6.59
CA PRO A 530 -9.56 -4.79 -7.39
C PRO A 530 -9.79 -4.48 -8.88
N GLY A 531 -8.72 -4.21 -9.60
CA GLY A 531 -8.72 -3.91 -11.02
C GLY A 531 -7.57 -4.57 -11.76
N LEU A 532 -7.56 -4.36 -13.08
CA LEU A 532 -6.49 -4.82 -13.96
C LEU A 532 -5.85 -3.64 -14.66
N ILE A 533 -4.52 -3.57 -14.61
CA ILE A 533 -3.75 -2.73 -15.52
C ILE A 533 -3.38 -3.62 -16.70
N THR A 534 -3.85 -3.27 -17.89
CA THR A 534 -3.52 -4.00 -19.13
C THR A 534 -2.86 -3.06 -20.11
N PHE A 535 -1.72 -3.48 -20.65
CA PHE A 535 -0.98 -2.75 -21.67
C PHE A 535 -1.00 -3.56 -22.97
N PRO A 536 -1.66 -3.06 -24.03
CA PRO A 536 -1.59 -3.66 -25.36
C PRO A 536 -0.14 -3.70 -25.87
N SER A 537 0.20 -4.70 -26.68
CA SER A 537 1.49 -4.68 -27.38
C SER A 537 1.61 -3.44 -28.27
N GLY A 538 2.84 -2.98 -28.57
CA GLY A 538 3.06 -1.97 -29.61
C GLY A 538 2.56 -2.43 -31.00
N PRO A 539 2.40 -1.50 -31.97
CA PRO A 539 2.03 -1.85 -33.33
C PRO A 539 3.14 -2.69 -33.98
N LEU A 540 2.76 -3.79 -34.62
CA LEU A 540 3.66 -4.65 -35.40
C LEU A 540 3.21 -4.65 -36.86
N GLY A 541 4.11 -4.31 -37.79
CA GLY A 541 3.82 -4.29 -39.22
C GLY A 541 2.75 -3.27 -39.66
N GLY A 542 2.61 -2.15 -38.93
CA GLY A 542 1.66 -1.08 -39.27
C GLY A 542 0.20 -1.33 -38.83
N GLN A 543 -0.05 -2.32 -37.98
CA GLN A 543 -1.39 -2.62 -37.44
C GLN A 543 -1.49 -2.32 -35.93
N ASP A 544 -2.66 -1.87 -35.48
CA ASP A 544 -2.93 -1.52 -34.08
C ASP A 544 -2.73 -2.70 -33.12
N GLY A 545 -2.09 -2.42 -31.98
CA GLY A 545 -1.80 -3.38 -30.93
C GLY A 545 -3.02 -3.83 -30.13
N TYR A 546 -2.94 -4.98 -29.46
CA TYR A 546 -4.01 -5.46 -28.56
C TYR A 546 -3.46 -6.29 -27.41
N ILE A 547 -4.29 -6.46 -26.37
CA ILE A 547 -4.17 -7.50 -25.35
C ILE A 547 -5.54 -8.12 -25.09
N GLN A 548 -5.59 -9.45 -24.95
CA GLN A 548 -6.79 -10.23 -24.68
C GLN A 548 -6.57 -11.19 -23.51
N GLY A 549 -7.48 -11.17 -22.53
CA GLY A 549 -7.56 -12.18 -21.47
C GLY A 549 -8.75 -13.09 -21.72
N ILE A 550 -8.50 -14.36 -22.05
CA ILE A 550 -9.52 -15.39 -22.30
C ILE A 550 -9.76 -16.17 -21.00
N TYR A 551 -10.89 -15.93 -20.34
CA TYR A 551 -11.22 -16.53 -19.06
C TYR A 551 -11.77 -17.97 -19.21
N PRO A 552 -11.67 -18.81 -18.16
CA PRO A 552 -12.37 -20.08 -18.11
C PRO A 552 -13.86 -19.92 -18.39
N ALA A 553 -14.50 -20.99 -18.87
CA ALA A 553 -15.92 -20.95 -19.18
C ALA A 553 -16.75 -20.68 -17.91
N PHE A 554 -17.66 -19.72 -18.01
CA PHE A 554 -18.61 -19.36 -16.97
C PHE A 554 -20.03 -19.69 -17.44
N ARG A 555 -20.80 -20.35 -16.59
CA ARG A 555 -22.20 -20.71 -16.87
C ARG A 555 -23.10 -19.52 -16.60
N VAL A 556 -23.56 -18.83 -17.64
CA VAL A 556 -24.40 -17.63 -17.51
C VAL A 556 -25.79 -18.01 -17.01
N GLN A 557 -26.28 -17.30 -16.00
CA GLN A 557 -27.63 -17.39 -15.45
C GLN A 557 -28.52 -16.23 -15.93
N SER A 558 -29.83 -16.43 -15.88
CA SER A 558 -30.77 -15.34 -16.19
C SER A 558 -30.64 -14.23 -15.15
N GLY A 559 -30.49 -12.98 -15.61
CA GLY A 559 -30.26 -11.83 -14.74
C GLY A 559 -28.79 -11.49 -14.47
N ASP A 560 -27.84 -12.31 -14.94
CA ASP A 560 -26.42 -11.98 -14.87
C ASP A 560 -26.11 -10.72 -15.68
N ARG A 561 -25.26 -9.85 -15.14
CA ARG A 561 -24.79 -8.63 -15.79
C ARG A 561 -23.28 -8.49 -15.62
N PHE A 562 -22.58 -8.11 -16.69
CA PHE A 562 -21.17 -7.76 -16.64
C PHE A 562 -21.02 -6.29 -16.26
N LYS A 563 -20.31 -6.02 -15.16
CA LYS A 563 -20.07 -4.66 -14.66
C LYS A 563 -18.59 -4.40 -14.50
N SER A 564 -18.15 -3.21 -14.89
CA SER A 564 -16.77 -2.75 -14.68
C SER A 564 -16.69 -1.23 -14.62
N THR A 565 -15.57 -0.74 -14.12
CA THR A 565 -15.13 0.65 -14.32
C THR A 565 -13.92 0.59 -15.25
N ILE A 566 -13.97 1.32 -16.37
CA ILE A 566 -12.90 1.40 -17.37
C ILE A 566 -12.37 2.84 -17.44
N ASN A 567 -11.04 2.99 -17.52
CA ASN A 567 -10.36 4.29 -17.65
C ASN A 567 -8.88 4.10 -18.06
N CYS A 568 -8.19 5.21 -18.35
CA CYS A 568 -6.74 5.26 -18.40
C CYS A 568 -6.14 5.43 -16.98
N GLU A 569 -5.14 4.62 -16.61
CA GLU A 569 -4.52 4.70 -15.28
C GLU A 569 -4.08 6.14 -14.93
N GLY A 570 -4.28 6.56 -13.68
CA GLY A 570 -3.94 7.90 -13.23
C GLY A 570 -2.46 8.21 -13.41
N GLY A 571 -2.15 9.12 -14.34
CA GLY A 571 -0.79 9.51 -14.72
C GLY A 571 -0.31 8.93 -16.06
N ALA A 572 -1.08 8.04 -16.69
CA ALA A 572 -0.79 7.49 -18.01
C ALA A 572 -1.18 8.49 -19.13
N THR A 573 -0.46 9.60 -19.24
CA THR A 573 -0.81 10.74 -20.12
C THR A 573 -0.87 10.40 -21.62
N ASN A 574 -0.22 9.31 -22.04
CA ASN A 574 -0.21 8.85 -23.43
C ASN A 574 -1.25 7.74 -23.69
N CYS A 575 -2.12 7.44 -22.72
CA CYS A 575 -3.10 6.38 -22.85
C CYS A 575 -4.22 6.78 -23.82
N TYR A 576 -4.36 5.97 -24.87
CA TYR A 576 -5.49 6.00 -25.79
C TYR A 576 -5.79 4.57 -26.25
N VAL A 577 -6.86 4.00 -25.71
CA VAL A 577 -7.19 2.57 -25.85
C VAL A 577 -8.68 2.34 -26.09
N GLY A 578 -9.05 1.20 -26.64
CA GLY A 578 -10.43 0.77 -26.78
C GLY A 578 -10.73 -0.46 -25.92
N PHE A 579 -11.73 -0.38 -25.03
CA PHE A 579 -12.18 -1.51 -24.22
C PHE A 579 -13.32 -2.26 -24.92
N ARG A 580 -13.23 -3.58 -25.01
CA ARG A 580 -14.24 -4.44 -25.66
C ARG A 580 -14.47 -5.71 -24.83
N LEU A 581 -15.74 -6.09 -24.67
CA LEU A 581 -16.12 -7.38 -24.10
C LEU A 581 -16.47 -8.32 -25.24
N ASP A 582 -15.65 -9.35 -25.41
CA ASP A 582 -15.89 -10.44 -26.36
C ASP A 582 -16.29 -11.71 -25.62
N TYR A 583 -16.85 -12.67 -26.36
CA TYR A 583 -17.23 -13.96 -25.82
C TYR A 583 -17.07 -15.08 -26.83
N GLN A 584 -16.94 -16.31 -26.32
CA GLN A 584 -16.91 -17.53 -27.11
C GLN A 584 -17.75 -18.62 -26.42
N THR A 585 -18.58 -19.31 -27.20
CA THR A 585 -19.33 -20.50 -26.77
C THR A 585 -18.77 -21.74 -27.45
N GLY A 586 -18.35 -22.74 -26.67
CA GLY A 586 -17.74 -23.96 -27.23
C GLY A 586 -16.53 -23.66 -28.13
N SER A 587 -16.58 -24.12 -29.38
CA SER A 587 -15.58 -23.89 -30.42
C SER A 587 -15.97 -22.81 -31.43
N ASP A 588 -17.04 -22.05 -31.17
CA ASP A 588 -17.49 -21.00 -32.07
C ASP A 588 -16.43 -19.91 -32.23
N PRO A 589 -16.42 -19.16 -33.35
CA PRO A 589 -15.58 -17.98 -33.48
C PRO A 589 -15.87 -16.96 -32.35
N ILE A 590 -14.83 -16.24 -31.91
CA ILE A 590 -14.97 -15.15 -30.93
C ILE A 590 -15.89 -14.07 -31.50
N ARG A 591 -16.88 -13.64 -30.72
CA ARG A 591 -17.83 -12.59 -31.08
C ARG A 591 -17.75 -11.44 -30.10
N THR A 592 -17.92 -10.22 -30.59
CA THR A 592 -18.05 -9.04 -29.74
C THR A 592 -19.43 -8.98 -29.13
N PHE A 593 -19.50 -8.95 -27.80
CA PHE A 593 -20.74 -8.80 -27.05
C PHE A 593 -21.07 -7.33 -26.81
N TRP A 594 -20.05 -6.54 -26.45
CA TRP A 594 -20.16 -5.11 -26.23
C TRP A 594 -18.99 -4.39 -26.90
N GLY A 595 -19.32 -3.45 -27.79
CA GLY A 595 -18.40 -2.82 -28.73
C GLY A 595 -17.42 -1.83 -28.09
N ALA A 596 -16.35 -1.52 -28.84
CA ALA A 596 -15.20 -0.77 -28.33
C ALA A 596 -15.58 0.65 -27.89
N ARG A 597 -15.57 0.91 -26.57
CA ARG A 597 -15.51 2.26 -26.03
C ARG A 597 -14.06 2.71 -26.06
N LEU A 598 -13.80 3.80 -26.80
CA LEU A 598 -12.51 4.46 -26.77
C LEU A 598 -12.37 5.25 -25.48
N GLU A 599 -11.23 5.08 -24.83
CA GLU A 599 -10.81 5.78 -23.64
C GLU A 599 -9.51 6.52 -23.93
N ARG A 600 -9.51 7.80 -23.58
CA ARG A 600 -8.38 8.71 -23.75
C ARG A 600 -8.11 9.38 -22.41
N HIS A 601 -6.84 9.52 -22.07
CA HIS A 601 -6.47 10.30 -20.90
C HIS A 601 -6.76 11.81 -21.12
N GLU A 602 -7.73 12.34 -20.38
CA GLU A 602 -8.30 13.68 -20.47
C GLU A 602 -7.99 14.53 -19.22
N GLN A 603 -6.85 15.23 -19.24
CA GLN A 603 -6.57 16.28 -18.26
C GLN A 603 -7.31 17.58 -18.61
N PRO A 604 -7.83 18.36 -17.63
CA PRO A 604 -7.64 18.24 -16.18
C PRO A 604 -8.84 17.61 -15.43
N THR A 605 -9.81 17.03 -16.14
CA THR A 605 -11.08 16.55 -15.55
C THR A 605 -11.08 15.06 -15.18
N GLY A 606 -10.31 14.23 -15.89
CA GLY A 606 -10.17 12.78 -15.67
C GLY A 606 -11.51 12.05 -15.59
N GLN A 607 -12.04 11.54 -16.69
CA GLN A 607 -13.29 10.76 -16.63
C GLN A 607 -12.99 9.27 -16.45
N PHE A 608 -13.96 8.53 -15.94
CA PHE A 608 -13.97 7.08 -15.93
C PHE A 608 -15.38 6.62 -16.23
N TYR A 609 -15.51 5.46 -16.86
CA TYR A 609 -16.81 5.00 -17.35
C TYR A 609 -17.21 3.72 -16.63
N ASN A 610 -18.42 3.73 -16.07
CA ASN A 610 -19.05 2.54 -15.54
C ASN A 610 -19.81 1.83 -16.65
N ILE A 611 -19.52 0.55 -16.84
CA ILE A 611 -20.22 -0.32 -17.78
C ILE A 611 -21.13 -1.27 -17.02
N ASP A 612 -22.31 -1.51 -17.57
CA ASP A 612 -23.31 -2.45 -17.03
C ASP A 612 -24.04 -3.13 -18.19
N VAL A 613 -23.56 -4.31 -18.56
CA VAL A 613 -23.95 -5.05 -19.76
C VAL A 613 -24.84 -6.23 -19.36
N ASP A 614 -26.05 -6.30 -19.91
CA ASP A 614 -26.97 -7.41 -19.67
C ASP A 614 -26.54 -8.67 -20.45
N LEU A 615 -26.33 -9.78 -19.74
CA LEU A 615 -25.89 -11.05 -20.32
C LEU A 615 -27.03 -12.02 -20.60
N SER A 616 -28.29 -11.60 -20.44
CA SER A 616 -29.46 -12.48 -20.53
C SER A 616 -29.58 -13.24 -21.86
N SER A 617 -29.07 -12.70 -22.97
CA SER A 617 -29.04 -13.39 -24.27
C SER A 617 -28.11 -14.62 -24.32
N LEU A 618 -27.22 -14.75 -23.33
CA LEU A 618 -26.29 -15.87 -23.15
C LEU A 618 -26.72 -16.84 -22.04
N ALA A 619 -27.83 -16.57 -21.34
CA ALA A 619 -28.29 -17.37 -20.23
C ALA A 619 -28.45 -18.86 -20.61
N GLY A 620 -27.97 -19.74 -19.73
CA GLY A 620 -27.95 -21.19 -19.97
C GLY A 620 -26.86 -21.67 -20.93
N ARG A 621 -25.82 -20.86 -21.19
CA ARG A 621 -24.65 -21.26 -21.98
C ARG A 621 -23.38 -21.19 -21.14
N ASP A 622 -22.42 -22.05 -21.45
CA ASP A 622 -21.05 -21.96 -20.93
C ASP A 622 -20.25 -21.05 -21.87
N VAL A 623 -19.85 -19.91 -21.32
CA VAL A 623 -19.27 -18.79 -22.08
C VAL A 623 -17.87 -18.50 -21.58
N LYS A 624 -16.88 -18.51 -22.48
CA LYS A 624 -15.58 -17.89 -22.22
C LYS A 624 -15.70 -16.41 -22.49
N PHE A 625 -15.65 -15.60 -21.45
CA PHE A 625 -15.57 -14.15 -21.60
C PHE A 625 -14.14 -13.74 -21.89
N ILE A 626 -13.99 -12.74 -22.75
CA ILE A 626 -12.71 -12.28 -23.25
C ILE A 626 -12.66 -10.76 -23.05
N LEU A 627 -11.77 -10.33 -22.17
CA LEU A 627 -11.51 -8.89 -21.96
C LEU A 627 -10.47 -8.45 -22.98
N THR A 628 -10.86 -7.58 -23.90
CA THR A 628 -9.99 -7.08 -24.97
C THR A 628 -9.72 -5.60 -24.77
N VAL A 629 -8.43 -5.22 -24.81
CA VAL A 629 -8.00 -3.82 -24.88
C VAL A 629 -7.21 -3.61 -26.17
N LEU A 630 -7.66 -2.66 -26.98
CA LEU A 630 -7.08 -2.30 -28.27
C LEU A 630 -6.26 -1.02 -28.09
N SER A 631 -5.09 -0.94 -28.71
CA SER A 631 -4.39 0.33 -28.86
C SER A 631 -5.14 1.18 -29.90
N ALA A 632 -5.43 2.44 -29.57
CA ALA A 632 -6.08 3.37 -30.49
C ALA A 632 -5.09 4.37 -31.13
N GLY A 633 -3.79 4.18 -30.91
CA GLY A 633 -2.70 5.02 -31.43
C GLY A 633 -2.04 5.91 -30.36
N VAL A 634 -0.98 6.63 -30.76
CA VAL A 634 -0.35 7.70 -29.97
C VAL A 634 -0.97 9.05 -30.34
N ASN A 635 -1.08 9.96 -29.36
CA ASN A 635 -1.24 11.39 -29.65
C ASN A 635 0.07 11.99 -30.12
#